data_AF-A0A8J3BTV9-F1
#
_entry.id   AF-A0A8J3BTV9-F1
#
_cell.length_a   1.000
_cell.length_b   1.000
_cell.length_c   1.000
_cell.angle_alpha   90.00
_cell.angle_beta   90.00
_cell.angle_gamma   90.00
#
_symmetry.space_group_name_H-M   'P 1'
#
loop_
_entity.id
_entity.type
_entity.pdbx_description
1 polymer ?
#
loop_
_entity_poly.entity_id
_entity_poly.type
_entity_poly.pdbx_seq_one_letter_code
_entity_poly.pdbx_strand_id
1 'polypeptide(L)'
;MTAAPEPATAPAAPAATAPAPAAPAVDTVPAAADTADRPQPYAELGLRDDEYDKIREILGRRPTESELAMYSIMWSEHCSYKSSKVHLRQFSEKAPTDTRMLAGIGENAGVVQISDELAVTFKVESHNHPSFVEPHQGAATGVGGIVRDILAMGARPIAVMDPLRFGAADHPDTARVLPGVVAGIGGYGNCLGLPNIGGEVVFDPCYQGNPLVNALCVGVLPVSRLQNKAAAGAGNVVVLMGAKTGRDGIGGVSVLASATFDDESAQRRPSVQVGDPFTEKLLIESCLEIYDAGLVVGIQDLGGAGLTCALSETAAAAGTGMRVELEKVPLREASMAPHEVLASESQERMLLIVAPERLDEVLDIADRWGVIATAIGEVTDADDADKAGRLVITWHGETVVDVPPGSLADDGPVYQRPMREPSDLILLQADRAETLPRPHTGDALRETVLTMAASPNLCDKSWVTEQYDRYVLGNTVLAQPSDAGMIRIDEATGLGVALSVDGNGRYSRLDPYRGAQLALAEAYRNVAVSGATPIAVSDCLNFGSPEDPGVMWQFAETCRGLADGCQELGIPVTGGNVSFYNQTGSMAIHPTPVVGVLGVIDDVAGRVPTGFRPEADVLMLLGETRNELSGSEWAWVAHQHLGGVPPKVDLAAERRLGLAVAAGARAGLVSAAHDLSDGGLAQALVESCLRHGVGAQVALPDGPLDAFTMLFAESAGRALVAVPRGHEKAFAGLCDEQGVPWTALGVVDPHQPALTVRDQFTLPLAELREAATATLPGLFDGPAAAVRETPAEARDAVGTPTADATATASTGSPSTTPPPTPAAAKSPTATAGKPTPPTEPPTEAEASPATESPSGTSATGSLSGTKAEGSPSSTKAEGSPSSTKAEGSPSGTKAEGAAPAGSADSGSGASDVGDTAPGDAGASGSDAAPDAAAGGQDRAARPGGAGKRPKGPSGKR
;
A
#
# COMPACT_ATOMS: atom_id res chain seq x y z
N MET A 1 -55.17 16.12 74.47
CA MET A 1 -55.56 17.54 74.65
C MET A 1 -54.29 18.37 74.61
N THR A 2 -54.32 19.53 73.93
CA THR A 2 -53.25 20.56 73.90
C THR A 2 -51.86 20.09 73.41
N ALA A 3 -50.97 20.95 72.91
CA ALA A 3 -51.02 22.41 72.70
C ALA A 3 -50.54 22.78 71.28
N ALA A 4 -50.61 24.08 70.93
CA ALA A 4 -50.06 24.63 69.70
C ALA A 4 -49.18 25.86 70.00
N PRO A 5 -48.08 26.10 69.27
CA PRO A 5 -47.35 27.37 69.31
C PRO A 5 -47.21 28.06 67.93
N GLU A 6 -47.64 29.33 67.89
CA GLU A 6 -47.11 30.53 67.20
C GLU A 6 -46.64 30.55 65.70
N PRO A 7 -46.68 31.74 65.03
CA PRO A 7 -46.56 31.86 63.57
C PRO A 7 -45.12 32.13 63.06
N ALA A 8 -44.95 31.96 61.74
CA ALA A 8 -43.66 32.03 61.05
C ALA A 8 -43.12 33.45 60.81
N THR A 9 -41.79 33.56 60.74
CA THR A 9 -41.03 34.72 60.23
C THR A 9 -40.85 34.63 58.71
N ALA A 10 -40.74 35.79 58.04
CA ALA A 10 -40.58 35.88 56.59
C ALA A 10 -39.10 35.68 56.16
N PRO A 11 -38.84 35.05 54.98
CA PRO A 11 -37.49 34.87 54.46
C PRO A 11 -36.93 36.17 53.85
N ALA A 12 -35.59 36.29 53.84
CA ALA A 12 -34.87 37.40 53.24
C ALA A 12 -34.75 37.27 51.70
N ALA A 13 -34.48 38.39 51.03
CA ALA A 13 -34.28 38.43 49.58
C ALA A 13 -32.97 37.70 49.14
N PRO A 14 -32.94 37.12 47.92
CA PRO A 14 -31.77 36.41 47.42
C PRO A 14 -30.59 37.36 47.14
N ALA A 15 -29.38 36.87 47.39
CA ALA A 15 -28.15 37.54 46.96
C ALA A 15 -28.00 37.47 45.42
N ALA A 16 -27.34 38.47 44.83
CA ALA A 16 -27.06 38.48 43.40
C ALA A 16 -26.13 37.33 43.01
N THR A 17 -26.45 36.64 41.91
CA THR A 17 -25.57 35.63 41.31
C THR A 17 -24.28 36.26 40.83
N ALA A 18 -23.15 35.61 41.12
CA ALA A 18 -21.88 35.94 40.48
C ALA A 18 -22.00 35.74 38.95
N PRO A 19 -21.26 36.52 38.13
CA PRO A 19 -21.20 36.27 36.70
C PRO A 19 -20.64 34.86 36.44
N ALA A 20 -21.12 34.23 35.37
CA ALA A 20 -20.51 33.00 34.86
C ALA A 20 -19.02 33.25 34.55
N PRO A 21 -18.14 32.23 34.69
CA PRO A 21 -16.76 32.36 34.23
C PRO A 21 -16.77 32.72 32.74
N ALA A 22 -15.90 33.65 32.34
CA ALA A 22 -15.68 33.93 30.93
C ALA A 22 -15.22 32.66 30.21
N ALA A 23 -15.55 32.53 28.92
CA ALA A 23 -14.95 31.51 28.08
C ALA A 23 -13.41 31.62 28.14
N PRO A 24 -12.67 30.49 28.09
CA PRO A 24 -11.21 30.55 28.05
C PRO A 24 -10.77 31.44 26.88
N ALA A 25 -9.88 32.40 27.16
CA ALA A 25 -9.39 33.30 26.14
C ALA A 25 -8.63 32.50 25.07
N VAL A 26 -9.07 32.61 23.82
CA VAL A 26 -8.42 31.98 22.67
C VAL A 26 -6.99 32.49 22.57
N ASP A 27 -6.03 31.59 22.35
CA ASP A 27 -4.62 31.95 22.27
C ASP A 27 -4.30 32.57 20.90
N THR A 28 -4.16 33.90 20.86
CA THR A 28 -3.98 34.68 19.62
C THR A 28 -2.52 34.99 19.32
N VAL A 29 -2.21 35.27 18.05
CA VAL A 29 -0.87 35.65 17.58
C VAL A 29 -0.31 36.89 18.31
N PRO A 30 -1.11 37.98 18.53
CA PRO A 30 -0.67 39.09 19.38
C PRO A 30 -0.38 38.66 20.83
N ALA A 31 -1.27 37.88 21.45
CA ALA A 31 -1.09 37.42 22.83
C ALA A 31 0.15 36.52 23.00
N ALA A 32 0.50 35.73 21.97
CA ALA A 32 1.70 34.90 21.94
C ALA A 32 3.00 35.72 21.92
N ALA A 33 3.02 36.90 21.30
CA ALA A 33 4.17 37.80 21.34
C ALA A 33 4.41 38.36 22.76
N ASP A 34 3.35 38.75 23.47
CA ASP A 34 3.42 39.31 24.83
C ASP A 34 3.65 38.26 25.94
N THR A 35 3.62 36.96 25.63
CA THR A 35 3.65 35.88 26.62
C THR A 35 4.66 34.76 26.30
N ALA A 36 5.87 35.15 25.87
CA ALA A 36 6.93 34.22 25.43
C ALA A 36 7.34 33.12 26.43
N ASP A 37 7.12 33.35 27.73
CA ASP A 37 7.43 32.44 28.85
C ASP A 37 6.23 31.55 29.29
N ARG A 38 5.08 31.63 28.61
CA ARG A 38 3.92 30.75 28.87
C ARG A 38 4.34 29.28 28.61
N PRO A 39 4.21 28.35 29.58
CA PRO A 39 4.45 26.93 29.33
C PRO A 39 3.49 26.37 28.27
N GLN A 40 3.97 25.48 27.41
CA GLN A 40 3.18 24.83 26.36
C GLN A 40 3.44 23.31 26.34
N PRO A 41 2.43 22.47 26.04
CA PRO A 41 2.51 21.02 26.16
C PRO A 41 3.13 20.35 24.91
N TYR A 42 4.21 20.91 24.35
CA TYR A 42 4.79 20.44 23.08
C TYR A 42 5.23 18.97 23.13
N ALA A 43 5.81 18.52 24.25
CA ALA A 43 6.22 17.14 24.46
C ALA A 43 5.03 16.15 24.59
N GLU A 44 3.89 16.61 25.12
CA GLU A 44 2.64 15.82 25.17
C GLU A 44 2.01 15.69 23.77
N LEU A 45 2.33 16.63 22.88
CA LEU A 45 1.97 16.67 21.46
C LEU A 45 3.03 16.01 20.54
N GLY A 46 3.97 15.24 21.11
CA GLY A 46 4.96 14.45 20.36
C GLY A 46 6.15 15.23 19.77
N LEU A 47 6.28 16.53 20.04
CA LEU A 47 7.42 17.35 19.62
C LEU A 47 8.59 17.25 20.61
N ARG A 48 9.81 17.22 20.09
CA ARG A 48 11.05 17.28 20.88
C ARG A 48 11.42 18.73 21.26
N ASP A 49 12.33 18.88 22.22
CA ASP A 49 12.85 20.19 22.64
C ASP A 49 13.49 20.97 21.47
N ASP A 50 14.28 20.30 20.63
CA ASP A 50 14.94 20.90 19.45
C ASP A 50 13.97 21.22 18.32
N GLU A 51 12.93 20.40 18.15
CA GLU A 51 11.82 20.68 17.24
C GLU A 51 11.03 21.93 17.72
N TYR A 52 10.71 22.04 19.01
CA TYR A 52 10.01 23.19 19.59
C TYR A 52 10.84 24.48 19.58
N ASP A 53 12.13 24.43 19.90
CA ASP A 53 13.02 25.60 19.79
C ASP A 53 13.14 26.08 18.33
N LYS A 54 13.20 25.17 17.36
CA LYS A 54 13.17 25.54 15.92
C LYS A 54 11.85 26.21 15.53
N ILE A 55 10.71 25.74 16.04
CA ILE A 55 9.40 26.40 15.84
C ILE A 55 9.41 27.82 16.41
N ARG A 56 10.00 28.03 17.60
CA ARG A 56 10.15 29.37 18.20
C ARG A 56 11.06 30.29 17.37
N GLU A 57 12.12 29.75 16.76
CA GLU A 57 12.99 30.48 15.84
C GLU A 57 12.23 30.91 14.57
N ILE A 58 11.54 29.98 13.90
CA ILE A 58 10.75 30.23 12.68
C ILE A 58 9.68 31.32 12.88
N LEU A 59 9.02 31.33 14.04
CA LEU A 59 7.96 32.29 14.35
C LEU A 59 8.48 33.61 14.96
N GLY A 60 9.70 33.64 15.48
CA GLY A 60 10.26 34.77 16.24
C GLY A 60 9.59 35.03 17.60
N ARG A 61 8.75 34.09 18.06
CA ARG A 61 7.95 34.12 19.30
C ARG A 61 7.55 32.69 19.67
N ARG A 62 6.85 32.49 20.79
CA ARG A 62 6.18 31.20 21.01
C ARG A 62 5.05 30.98 19.98
N PRO A 63 4.76 29.74 19.57
CA PRO A 63 3.56 29.43 18.80
C PRO A 63 2.28 29.69 19.63
N THR A 64 1.16 29.94 18.95
CA THR A 64 -0.17 29.80 19.57
C THR A 64 -0.49 28.33 19.86
N GLU A 65 -1.54 28.05 20.63
CA GLU A 65 -2.10 26.70 20.76
C GLU A 65 -2.48 26.08 19.40
N SER A 66 -2.97 26.89 18.45
CA SER A 66 -3.33 26.43 17.11
C SER A 66 -2.10 26.11 16.26
N GLU A 67 -1.11 27.00 16.26
CA GLU A 67 0.15 26.79 15.54
C GLU A 67 0.93 25.60 16.10
N LEU A 68 0.97 25.44 17.42
CA LEU A 68 1.67 24.32 18.04
C LEU A 68 1.02 22.97 17.68
N ALA A 69 -0.31 22.91 17.61
CA ALA A 69 -1.01 21.74 17.09
C ALA A 69 -0.68 21.49 15.60
N MET A 70 -0.68 22.54 14.77
CA MET A 70 -0.33 22.40 13.34
C MET A 70 1.09 21.88 13.14
N TYR A 71 2.08 22.43 13.86
CA TYR A 71 3.47 21.95 13.79
C TYR A 71 3.64 20.53 14.36
N SER A 72 3.00 20.20 15.49
CA SER A 72 2.98 18.83 16.06
C SER A 72 2.54 17.79 15.03
N ILE A 73 1.50 18.12 14.27
CA ILE A 73 0.91 17.22 13.30
C ILE A 73 1.76 17.14 12.02
N MET A 74 2.14 18.28 11.42
CA MET A 74 2.91 18.27 10.17
C MET A 74 4.35 17.77 10.37
N TRP A 75 4.96 17.97 11.55
CA TRP A 75 6.27 17.42 11.90
C TRP A 75 6.20 16.05 12.61
N SER A 76 5.03 15.40 12.64
CA SER A 76 4.90 13.98 13.02
C SER A 76 5.68 13.07 12.07
N GLU A 77 5.98 11.83 12.45
CA GLU A 77 6.67 10.90 11.53
C GLU A 77 5.79 10.57 10.30
N HIS A 78 4.48 10.43 10.52
CA HIS A 78 3.50 10.09 9.49
C HIS A 78 3.31 11.21 8.43
N CYS A 79 3.30 12.49 8.79
CA CYS A 79 3.23 13.58 7.81
C CYS A 79 4.61 13.97 7.23
N SER A 80 5.63 14.11 8.09
CA SER A 80 6.92 14.66 7.63
C SER A 80 7.84 13.62 6.97
N TYR A 81 7.59 12.33 7.19
CA TYR A 81 8.49 11.23 6.78
C TYR A 81 9.92 11.43 7.33
N LYS A 82 10.08 12.06 8.50
CA LYS A 82 11.36 12.60 9.01
C LYS A 82 12.50 11.58 9.12
N SER A 83 12.20 10.29 9.29
CA SER A 83 13.18 9.21 9.34
C SER A 83 13.33 8.46 8.00
N SER A 84 12.31 8.44 7.15
CA SER A 84 12.30 7.71 5.87
C SER A 84 12.73 8.54 4.66
N LYS A 85 12.46 9.86 4.65
CA LYS A 85 12.68 10.82 3.55
C LYS A 85 14.14 10.92 3.04
N VAL A 86 15.12 10.40 3.79
CA VAL A 86 16.52 10.27 3.31
C VAL A 86 16.77 9.00 2.49
N HIS A 87 16.03 7.92 2.73
CA HIS A 87 16.18 6.63 2.04
C HIS A 87 15.30 6.50 0.80
N LEU A 88 14.08 7.06 0.86
CA LEU A 88 13.08 7.04 -0.22
C LEU A 88 13.54 7.77 -1.50
N ARG A 89 14.48 8.71 -1.38
CA ARG A 89 15.09 9.44 -2.52
C ARG A 89 15.66 8.51 -3.59
N GLN A 90 16.09 7.30 -3.19
CA GLN A 90 16.56 6.28 -4.12
C GLN A 90 15.53 5.90 -5.20
N PHE A 91 14.23 5.97 -4.91
CA PHE A 91 13.19 5.71 -5.90
C PHE A 91 13.22 6.72 -7.04
N SER A 92 13.44 8.01 -6.73
CA SER A 92 13.61 9.07 -7.74
C SER A 92 15.00 9.05 -8.38
N GLU A 93 16.06 8.81 -7.60
CA GLU A 93 17.46 8.80 -8.09
C GLU A 93 17.77 7.61 -9.00
N LYS A 94 17.09 6.47 -8.81
CA LYS A 94 17.24 5.26 -9.62
C LYS A 94 16.10 5.02 -10.61
N ALA A 95 15.12 5.92 -10.66
CA ALA A 95 13.94 5.79 -11.51
C ALA A 95 14.33 5.41 -12.96
N PRO A 96 13.75 4.34 -13.54
CA PRO A 96 13.96 4.04 -14.95
C PRO A 96 13.40 5.17 -15.81
N THR A 97 14.00 5.38 -16.99
CA THR A 97 13.58 6.43 -17.92
C THR A 97 12.32 6.02 -18.69
N ASP A 98 11.20 5.92 -17.97
CA ASP A 98 9.87 5.73 -18.52
C ASP A 98 9.28 7.09 -18.97
N THR A 99 8.52 7.06 -20.07
CA THR A 99 7.79 8.21 -20.61
C THR A 99 6.30 8.19 -20.26
N ARG A 100 5.80 7.14 -19.58
CA ARG A 100 4.38 7.04 -19.19
C ARG A 100 4.02 7.78 -17.91
N MET A 101 4.98 8.03 -17.01
CA MET A 101 4.70 8.69 -15.73
C MET A 101 4.35 10.17 -15.96
N LEU A 102 3.10 10.54 -15.72
CA LEU A 102 2.57 11.91 -15.85
C LEU A 102 2.69 12.69 -14.55
N ALA A 103 2.55 12.00 -13.41
CA ALA A 103 2.79 12.50 -12.07
C ALA A 103 3.37 11.36 -11.21
N GLY A 104 4.12 11.71 -10.16
CA GLY A 104 4.79 10.74 -9.31
C GLY A 104 5.09 11.30 -7.91
N ILE A 105 6.11 10.76 -7.25
CA ILE A 105 6.52 11.11 -5.88
C ILE A 105 6.55 12.63 -5.66
N GLY A 106 5.61 13.12 -4.84
CA GLY A 106 5.38 14.54 -4.54
C GLY A 106 3.90 14.93 -4.66
N GLU A 107 3.21 14.35 -5.63
CA GLU A 107 1.74 14.40 -5.75
C GLU A 107 1.08 13.32 -4.88
N ASN A 108 -0.24 13.43 -4.67
CA ASN A 108 -0.98 12.59 -3.71
C ASN A 108 -0.98 11.11 -4.12
N ALA A 109 -1.14 10.83 -5.42
CA ALA A 109 -1.00 9.49 -6.01
C ALA A 109 -0.27 9.55 -7.36
N GLY A 110 0.44 8.48 -7.70
CA GLY A 110 1.22 8.38 -8.93
C GLY A 110 0.36 8.08 -10.17
N VAL A 111 0.60 8.79 -11.27
CA VAL A 111 -0.26 8.74 -12.48
C VAL A 111 0.54 8.24 -13.68
N VAL A 112 0.03 7.19 -14.33
CA VAL A 112 0.70 6.48 -15.42
C VAL A 112 -0.18 6.43 -16.67
N GLN A 113 0.35 6.89 -17.80
CA GLN A 113 -0.33 6.87 -19.08
C GLN A 113 -0.41 5.45 -19.64
N ILE A 114 -1.64 4.98 -19.90
CA ILE A 114 -1.90 3.65 -20.46
C ILE A 114 -2.17 3.69 -21.97
N SER A 115 -2.77 4.77 -22.48
CA SER A 115 -2.98 5.05 -23.91
C SER A 115 -2.82 6.55 -24.23
N ASP A 116 -2.87 6.94 -25.49
CA ASP A 116 -2.73 8.35 -25.92
C ASP A 116 -3.74 9.30 -25.24
N GLU A 117 -4.93 8.81 -24.87
CA GLU A 117 -6.01 9.60 -24.26
C GLU A 117 -6.27 9.27 -22.78
N LEU A 118 -5.86 8.09 -22.28
CA LEU A 118 -6.18 7.61 -20.92
C LEU A 118 -4.95 7.36 -20.06
N ALA A 119 -5.07 7.72 -18.79
CA ALA A 119 -4.14 7.40 -17.72
C ALA A 119 -4.85 6.65 -16.59
N VAL A 120 -4.06 6.00 -15.75
CA VAL A 120 -4.49 5.35 -14.51
C VAL A 120 -3.63 5.85 -13.35
N THR A 121 -4.26 6.06 -12.21
CA THR A 121 -3.61 6.35 -10.93
C THR A 121 -3.85 5.19 -9.98
N PHE A 122 -2.87 4.88 -9.15
CA PHE A 122 -2.96 3.87 -8.10
C PHE A 122 -2.00 4.22 -6.96
N LYS A 123 -2.41 3.88 -5.74
CA LYS A 123 -1.66 4.09 -4.50
C LYS A 123 -2.09 3.03 -3.49
N VAL A 124 -1.17 2.62 -2.62
CA VAL A 124 -1.44 1.80 -1.43
C VAL A 124 -1.09 2.55 -0.15
N GLU A 125 -1.98 2.51 0.83
CA GLU A 125 -1.81 3.10 2.17
C GLU A 125 -1.97 2.07 3.29
N SER A 126 -1.86 2.51 4.55
CA SER A 126 -1.98 1.70 5.76
C SER A 126 -2.81 2.41 6.83
N HIS A 127 -3.73 1.70 7.49
CA HIS A 127 -4.54 2.21 8.59
C HIS A 127 -4.42 1.34 9.86
N ASN A 128 -3.18 0.91 10.15
CA ASN A 128 -2.81 -0.13 11.10
C ASN A 128 -3.26 0.16 12.55
N HIS A 129 -2.73 1.21 13.19
CA HIS A 129 -3.02 1.53 14.60
C HIS A 129 -4.51 1.76 14.86
N PRO A 130 -5.27 2.52 14.03
CA PRO A 130 -6.72 2.63 14.20
C PRO A 130 -7.44 1.28 14.07
N SER A 131 -7.05 0.44 13.10
CA SER A 131 -7.66 -0.88 12.88
C SER A 131 -7.33 -1.92 13.97
N PHE A 132 -6.29 -1.69 14.78
CA PHE A 132 -6.07 -2.47 16.01
C PHE A 132 -7.04 -2.06 17.14
N VAL A 133 -7.32 -0.76 17.27
CA VAL A 133 -8.13 -0.17 18.37
C VAL A 133 -9.64 -0.29 18.10
N GLU A 134 -10.09 0.08 16.90
CA GLU A 134 -11.46 -0.09 16.41
C GLU A 134 -11.40 -0.71 15.00
N PRO A 135 -11.50 -2.05 14.88
CA PRO A 135 -11.19 -2.73 13.63
C PRO A 135 -12.12 -2.43 12.46
N HIS A 136 -13.41 -2.15 12.71
CA HIS A 136 -14.36 -1.86 11.64
C HIS A 136 -14.15 -0.45 11.10
N GLN A 137 -14.11 0.54 12.00
CA GLN A 137 -13.98 1.93 11.58
C GLN A 137 -12.58 2.22 11.06
N GLY A 138 -11.54 1.69 11.69
CA GLY A 138 -10.16 1.80 11.21
C GLY A 138 -9.99 1.26 9.78
N ALA A 139 -10.59 0.11 9.46
CA ALA A 139 -10.49 -0.43 8.11
C ALA A 139 -11.36 0.33 7.09
N ALA A 140 -12.58 0.72 7.48
CA ALA A 140 -13.49 1.50 6.65
C ALA A 140 -12.90 2.88 6.26
N THR A 141 -12.33 3.62 7.22
CA THR A 141 -11.70 4.92 6.93
C THR A 141 -10.39 4.79 6.17
N GLY A 142 -9.68 3.67 6.30
CA GLY A 142 -8.56 3.32 5.43
C GLY A 142 -8.96 3.21 3.95
N VAL A 143 -10.10 2.57 3.65
CA VAL A 143 -10.65 2.51 2.28
C VAL A 143 -11.09 3.90 1.78
N GLY A 144 -11.72 4.72 2.62
CA GLY A 144 -12.13 6.08 2.25
C GLY A 144 -10.94 7.02 2.00
N GLY A 145 -9.89 6.96 2.81
CA GLY A 145 -8.66 7.75 2.62
C GLY A 145 -8.07 7.53 1.22
N ILE A 146 -7.79 6.27 0.88
CA ILE A 146 -7.16 5.91 -0.40
C ILE A 146 -8.07 6.16 -1.62
N VAL A 147 -9.39 6.20 -1.42
CA VAL A 147 -10.36 6.61 -2.46
C VAL A 147 -10.31 8.11 -2.73
N ARG A 148 -10.07 8.95 -1.71
CA ARG A 148 -9.94 10.42 -1.85
C ARG A 148 -8.62 10.84 -2.50
N ASP A 149 -7.50 10.17 -2.23
CA ASP A 149 -6.23 10.35 -2.96
C ASP A 149 -6.43 10.25 -4.48
N ILE A 150 -7.08 9.16 -4.89
CA ILE A 150 -7.35 8.83 -6.28
C ILE A 150 -8.28 9.88 -6.90
N LEU A 151 -9.28 10.34 -6.15
CA LEU A 151 -10.18 11.42 -6.56
C LEU A 151 -9.45 12.75 -6.73
N ALA A 152 -8.51 13.10 -5.84
CA ALA A 152 -7.75 14.35 -5.87
C ALA A 152 -6.92 14.49 -7.16
N MET A 153 -6.40 13.40 -7.72
CA MET A 153 -5.65 13.43 -8.99
C MET A 153 -6.53 13.68 -10.24
N GLY A 154 -7.86 13.77 -10.09
CA GLY A 154 -8.82 13.93 -11.20
C GLY A 154 -9.48 12.63 -11.67
N ALA A 155 -9.18 11.51 -11.02
CA ALA A 155 -9.61 10.19 -11.47
C ALA A 155 -10.94 9.75 -10.84
N ARG A 156 -11.65 8.89 -11.57
CA ARG A 156 -12.76 8.10 -11.02
C ARG A 156 -12.16 6.83 -10.39
N PRO A 157 -12.32 6.59 -9.08
CA PRO A 157 -12.03 5.29 -8.47
C PRO A 157 -12.83 4.17 -9.15
N ILE A 158 -12.21 3.03 -9.44
CA ILE A 158 -12.82 1.92 -10.20
C ILE A 158 -12.64 0.52 -9.58
N ALA A 159 -11.69 0.32 -8.67
CA ALA A 159 -11.52 -0.92 -7.90
C ALA A 159 -10.62 -0.71 -6.67
N VAL A 160 -10.65 -1.68 -5.74
CA VAL A 160 -9.79 -1.72 -4.54
C VAL A 160 -9.17 -3.10 -4.33
N MET A 161 -8.10 -3.15 -3.52
CA MET A 161 -7.45 -4.39 -3.03
C MET A 161 -6.94 -4.19 -1.60
N ASP A 162 -6.98 -5.23 -0.75
CA ASP A 162 -6.61 -5.12 0.67
C ASP A 162 -5.48 -6.10 1.07
N PRO A 163 -4.25 -5.61 1.29
CA PRO A 163 -3.15 -6.43 1.79
C PRO A 163 -3.14 -6.60 3.33
N LEU A 164 -3.85 -7.60 3.87
CA LEU A 164 -4.15 -7.75 5.30
C LEU A 164 -3.24 -8.73 6.06
N ARG A 165 -2.62 -8.28 7.17
CA ARG A 165 -1.77 -9.12 8.06
C ARG A 165 -2.32 -9.14 9.48
N PHE A 166 -2.45 -10.34 10.05
CA PHE A 166 -2.96 -10.56 11.40
C PHE A 166 -2.04 -11.46 12.22
N GLY A 167 -2.32 -11.54 13.52
CA GLY A 167 -1.65 -12.46 14.45
C GLY A 167 -1.87 -13.94 14.12
N ALA A 168 -1.62 -14.83 15.07
CA ALA A 168 -1.93 -16.25 14.90
C ALA A 168 -3.45 -16.44 14.69
N ALA A 169 -3.85 -17.27 13.72
CA ALA A 169 -5.24 -17.35 13.26
C ALA A 169 -6.21 -17.89 14.33
N ASP A 170 -5.71 -18.72 15.25
CA ASP A 170 -6.43 -19.28 16.39
C ASP A 170 -6.39 -18.40 17.65
N HIS A 171 -5.64 -17.28 17.63
CA HIS A 171 -5.49 -16.43 18.80
C HIS A 171 -6.79 -15.67 19.12
N PRO A 172 -7.22 -15.61 20.40
CA PRO A 172 -8.49 -14.99 20.79
C PRO A 172 -8.65 -13.49 20.48
N ASP A 173 -7.57 -12.79 20.11
CA ASP A 173 -7.62 -11.40 19.65
C ASP A 173 -7.68 -11.26 18.12
N THR A 174 -7.12 -12.22 17.38
CA THR A 174 -7.29 -12.28 15.91
C THR A 174 -8.76 -12.47 15.55
N ALA A 175 -9.49 -13.28 16.33
CA ALA A 175 -10.94 -13.43 16.25
C ALA A 175 -11.75 -12.18 16.67
N ARG A 176 -11.12 -11.13 17.23
CA ARG A 176 -11.72 -9.79 17.42
C ARG A 176 -11.41 -8.89 16.23
N VAL A 177 -10.14 -8.83 15.82
CA VAL A 177 -9.67 -7.86 14.81
C VAL A 177 -10.16 -8.24 13.41
N LEU A 178 -9.87 -9.46 12.94
CA LEU A 178 -10.09 -9.85 11.55
C LEU A 178 -11.56 -9.71 11.10
N PRO A 179 -12.58 -10.20 11.83
CA PRO A 179 -13.97 -10.02 11.41
C PRO A 179 -14.41 -8.56 11.35
N GLY A 180 -13.89 -7.71 12.23
CA GLY A 180 -14.16 -6.28 12.22
C GLY A 180 -13.54 -5.58 11.01
N VAL A 181 -12.26 -5.86 10.71
CA VAL A 181 -11.56 -5.32 9.52
C VAL A 181 -12.29 -5.70 8.23
N VAL A 182 -12.65 -6.98 8.08
CA VAL A 182 -13.36 -7.47 6.89
C VAL A 182 -14.74 -6.83 6.76
N ALA A 183 -15.50 -6.70 7.85
CA ALA A 183 -16.78 -6.00 7.85
C ALA A 183 -16.65 -4.50 7.52
N GLY A 184 -15.58 -3.83 7.98
CA GLY A 184 -15.29 -2.42 7.69
C GLY A 184 -14.99 -2.17 6.21
N ILE A 185 -14.09 -2.96 5.63
CA ILE A 185 -13.73 -2.91 4.20
C ILE A 185 -14.97 -3.14 3.33
N GLY A 186 -15.69 -4.23 3.58
CA GLY A 186 -16.91 -4.55 2.83
C GLY A 186 -17.99 -3.49 3.02
N GLY A 187 -18.16 -2.98 4.23
CA GLY A 187 -19.12 -1.92 4.54
C GLY A 187 -18.85 -0.62 3.76
N TYR A 188 -17.58 -0.22 3.60
CA TYR A 188 -17.25 1.00 2.87
C TYR A 188 -17.24 0.79 1.34
N GLY A 189 -16.49 -0.21 0.86
CA GLY A 189 -16.32 -0.47 -0.58
C GLY A 189 -17.63 -0.84 -1.29
N ASN A 190 -18.46 -1.71 -0.68
CA ASN A 190 -19.74 -2.12 -1.26
C ASN A 190 -20.73 -0.94 -1.33
N CYS A 191 -20.69 0.00 -0.37
CA CYS A 191 -21.57 1.18 -0.35
C CYS A 191 -21.13 2.28 -1.33
N LEU A 192 -19.81 2.47 -1.54
CA LEU A 192 -19.28 3.28 -2.63
C LEU A 192 -19.62 2.71 -4.01
N GLY A 193 -19.76 1.39 -4.11
CA GLY A 193 -19.90 0.67 -5.36
C GLY A 193 -18.57 0.48 -6.09
N LEU A 194 -17.51 0.14 -5.34
CA LEU A 194 -16.20 -0.25 -5.88
C LEU A 194 -16.01 -1.78 -5.75
N PRO A 195 -15.60 -2.48 -6.83
CA PRO A 195 -15.29 -3.90 -6.75
C PRO A 195 -13.94 -4.11 -6.05
N ASN A 196 -13.92 -5.05 -5.11
CA ASN A 196 -12.70 -5.62 -4.58
C ASN A 196 -12.18 -6.71 -5.54
N ILE A 197 -10.94 -6.57 -6.01
CA ILE A 197 -10.38 -7.42 -7.08
C ILE A 197 -9.20 -8.28 -6.66
N GLY A 198 -8.79 -8.23 -5.39
CA GLY A 198 -7.68 -9.00 -4.85
C GLY A 198 -7.14 -8.41 -3.54
N GLY A 199 -6.01 -8.91 -3.08
CA GLY A 199 -5.44 -8.61 -1.76
C GLY A 199 -4.71 -9.81 -1.18
N GLU A 200 -4.23 -9.66 0.04
CA GLU A 200 -3.50 -10.70 0.78
C GLU A 200 -4.19 -10.94 2.13
N VAL A 201 -4.14 -12.17 2.64
CA VAL A 201 -4.57 -12.47 4.02
C VAL A 201 -3.57 -13.42 4.65
N VAL A 202 -2.65 -12.85 5.45
CA VAL A 202 -1.51 -13.54 6.06
C VAL A 202 -1.62 -13.52 7.58
N PHE A 203 -1.34 -14.66 8.20
CA PHE A 203 -1.32 -14.87 9.65
C PHE A 203 0.11 -15.17 10.12
N ASP A 204 0.61 -14.38 11.07
CA ASP A 204 1.88 -14.63 11.75
C ASP A 204 1.87 -14.04 13.17
N PRO A 205 2.38 -14.76 14.20
CA PRO A 205 2.43 -14.25 15.57
C PRO A 205 3.09 -12.87 15.74
N CYS A 206 4.00 -12.44 14.84
CA CYS A 206 4.64 -11.13 14.96
C CYS A 206 3.68 -9.93 14.81
N TYR A 207 2.53 -10.10 14.14
CA TYR A 207 1.52 -9.03 13.97
C TYR A 207 0.48 -8.99 15.12
N GLN A 208 0.62 -9.82 16.17
CA GLN A 208 -0.48 -10.06 17.12
C GLN A 208 -0.98 -8.81 17.87
N GLY A 209 -0.11 -7.83 18.12
CA GLY A 209 -0.46 -6.51 18.69
C GLY A 209 -0.34 -5.35 17.70
N ASN A 210 -0.02 -5.63 16.43
CA ASN A 210 0.18 -4.65 15.36
C ASN A 210 -0.28 -5.28 14.02
N PRO A 211 -1.59 -5.51 13.83
CA PRO A 211 -2.13 -5.95 12.55
C PRO A 211 -1.88 -4.89 11.48
N LEU A 212 -1.62 -5.33 10.25
CA LEU A 212 -1.46 -4.43 9.11
C LEU A 212 -2.74 -4.47 8.29
N VAL A 213 -3.34 -3.30 8.09
CA VAL A 213 -4.58 -3.11 7.35
C VAL A 213 -4.29 -2.09 6.29
N ASN A 214 -3.86 -2.59 5.15
CA ASN A 214 -3.43 -1.80 4.01
C ASN A 214 -4.54 -1.83 2.97
N ALA A 215 -4.73 -0.72 2.27
CA ALA A 215 -5.74 -0.57 1.23
C ALA A 215 -5.08 0.05 0.00
N LEU A 216 -5.32 -0.55 -1.17
CA LEU A 216 -4.95 -0.03 -2.48
C LEU A 216 -6.23 0.38 -3.20
N CYS A 217 -6.21 1.55 -3.84
CA CYS A 217 -7.24 1.96 -4.78
C CYS A 217 -6.63 2.26 -6.14
N VAL A 218 -7.40 2.01 -7.20
CA VAL A 218 -7.06 2.34 -8.59
C VAL A 218 -8.17 3.17 -9.21
N GLY A 219 -7.77 4.21 -9.95
CA GLY A 219 -8.68 5.11 -10.65
C GLY A 219 -8.25 5.41 -12.09
N VAL A 220 -9.21 5.77 -12.93
CA VAL A 220 -8.99 6.13 -14.34
C VAL A 220 -9.34 7.59 -14.60
N LEU A 221 -8.55 8.25 -15.45
CA LEU A 221 -8.81 9.60 -15.94
C LEU A 221 -8.40 9.78 -17.42
N PRO A 222 -9.08 10.66 -18.16
CA PRO A 222 -8.52 11.24 -19.37
C PRO A 222 -7.23 11.99 -19.03
N VAL A 223 -6.21 11.88 -19.87
CA VAL A 223 -4.91 12.58 -19.68
C VAL A 223 -5.09 14.10 -19.52
N SER A 224 -6.09 14.67 -20.20
CA SER A 224 -6.44 16.10 -20.12
C SER A 224 -7.18 16.52 -18.84
N ARG A 225 -7.54 15.57 -17.95
CA ARG A 225 -8.26 15.84 -16.70
C ARG A 225 -7.36 15.71 -15.45
N LEU A 226 -6.06 15.46 -15.63
CA LEU A 226 -5.09 15.42 -14.53
C LEU A 226 -5.12 16.74 -13.74
N GLN A 227 -5.44 16.65 -12.45
CA GLN A 227 -5.46 17.80 -11.54
C GLN A 227 -4.08 18.04 -10.92
N ASN A 228 -3.94 19.18 -10.25
CA ASN A 228 -2.77 19.61 -9.50
C ASN A 228 -3.24 20.10 -8.12
N LYS A 229 -2.44 19.95 -7.06
CA LYS A 229 -2.78 20.46 -5.73
C LYS A 229 -2.38 21.91 -5.45
N ALA A 230 -1.60 22.56 -6.30
CA ALA A 230 -1.06 23.89 -6.04
C ALA A 230 -2.14 25.00 -6.04
N ALA A 231 -2.22 25.79 -4.95
CA ALA A 231 -3.06 26.99 -4.82
C ALA A 231 -2.49 28.19 -5.61
N ALA A 232 -2.37 28.04 -6.93
CA ALA A 232 -1.95 29.12 -7.81
C ALA A 232 -3.04 30.19 -7.94
N GLY A 233 -2.62 31.45 -8.14
CA GLY A 233 -3.49 32.60 -8.41
C GLY A 233 -4.04 33.30 -7.16
N ALA A 234 -3.45 34.45 -6.82
CA ALA A 234 -3.95 35.30 -5.74
C ALA A 234 -5.38 35.80 -6.05
N GLY A 235 -6.23 35.82 -5.02
CA GLY A 235 -7.66 36.12 -5.12
C GLY A 235 -8.55 34.92 -5.45
N ASN A 236 -7.99 33.74 -5.76
CA ASN A 236 -8.78 32.51 -5.87
C ASN A 236 -9.40 32.11 -4.53
N VAL A 237 -10.61 31.57 -4.58
CA VAL A 237 -11.41 31.22 -3.40
C VAL A 237 -11.02 29.84 -2.90
N VAL A 238 -10.79 29.73 -1.59
CA VAL A 238 -10.57 28.47 -0.88
C VAL A 238 -11.93 27.92 -0.43
N VAL A 239 -12.35 26.80 -1.00
CA VAL A 239 -13.64 26.16 -0.76
C VAL A 239 -13.43 24.82 -0.06
N LEU A 240 -14.09 24.61 1.09
CA LEU A 240 -14.17 23.30 1.72
C LEU A 240 -15.45 22.60 1.24
N MET A 241 -15.34 21.37 0.75
CA MET A 241 -16.46 20.57 0.26
C MET A 241 -16.51 19.20 0.96
N GLY A 242 -17.72 18.72 1.29
CA GLY A 242 -17.95 17.40 1.89
C GLY A 242 -18.62 17.44 3.27
N ALA A 243 -18.22 16.54 4.16
CA ALA A 243 -18.82 16.37 5.49
C ALA A 243 -18.48 17.51 6.46
N LYS A 244 -19.26 17.59 7.56
CA LYS A 244 -19.05 18.59 8.62
C LYS A 244 -17.92 18.19 9.54
N THR A 245 -16.99 19.12 9.76
CA THR A 245 -15.86 18.98 10.69
C THR A 245 -16.36 18.77 12.12
N GLY A 246 -16.02 17.64 12.72
CA GLY A 246 -16.30 17.29 14.10
C GLY A 246 -15.01 16.99 14.88
N ARG A 247 -15.14 16.62 16.15
CA ARG A 247 -14.00 16.18 16.98
C ARG A 247 -13.52 14.78 16.61
N ASP A 248 -13.17 14.49 15.36
CA ASP A 248 -12.77 13.14 14.93
C ASP A 248 -11.25 13.01 14.82
N GLY A 249 -10.69 11.91 15.30
CA GLY A 249 -9.28 11.53 15.12
C GLY A 249 -8.22 12.47 15.71
N ILE A 250 -8.58 13.59 16.36
CA ILE A 250 -7.64 14.61 16.85
C ILE A 250 -6.49 13.99 17.66
N GLY A 251 -5.26 14.10 17.13
CA GLY A 251 -4.04 13.51 17.72
C GLY A 251 -3.69 12.10 17.23
N GLY A 252 -4.46 11.51 16.32
CA GLY A 252 -4.21 10.20 15.72
C GLY A 252 -2.86 10.16 15.02
N VAL A 253 -2.64 11.08 14.08
CA VAL A 253 -1.38 11.22 13.33
C VAL A 253 -0.16 11.53 14.22
N SER A 254 -0.26 12.49 15.14
CA SER A 254 0.90 12.97 15.92
C SER A 254 1.21 12.16 17.18
N VAL A 255 0.21 11.54 17.82
CA VAL A 255 0.38 10.87 19.13
C VAL A 255 0.15 9.35 19.07
N LEU A 256 -0.69 8.83 18.16
CA LEU A 256 -0.90 7.38 18.04
C LEU A 256 -0.03 6.75 16.94
N ALA A 257 -0.09 7.24 15.71
CA ALA A 257 0.67 6.69 14.58
C ALA A 257 2.19 6.95 14.67
N SER A 258 2.61 7.91 15.49
CA SER A 258 4.02 8.24 15.75
C SER A 258 4.55 7.67 17.07
N ALA A 259 3.84 6.71 17.70
CA ALA A 259 4.21 6.11 18.99
C ALA A 259 4.02 4.59 19.03
N THR A 260 4.68 3.94 19.99
CA THR A 260 4.65 2.49 20.21
C THR A 260 3.59 2.10 21.25
N PHE A 261 2.90 0.98 21.06
CA PHE A 261 1.93 0.50 22.07
C PHE A 261 2.62 -0.01 23.34
N ASP A 262 2.08 0.36 24.50
CA ASP A 262 2.38 -0.20 25.84
C ASP A 262 1.11 -0.77 26.50
N ASP A 263 1.26 -1.46 27.64
CA ASP A 263 0.14 -2.13 28.34
C ASP A 263 -0.95 -1.18 28.88
N GLU A 264 -0.68 0.13 29.00
CA GLU A 264 -1.67 1.14 29.43
C GLU A 264 -2.30 1.88 28.24
N SER A 265 -1.60 1.96 27.11
CA SER A 265 -1.98 2.70 25.90
C SER A 265 -3.34 2.32 25.31
N ALA A 266 -3.78 1.07 25.51
CA ALA A 266 -5.11 0.57 25.11
C ALA A 266 -6.30 1.34 25.73
N GLN A 267 -6.05 2.14 26.76
CA GLN A 267 -7.05 3.02 27.39
C GLN A 267 -7.16 4.40 26.71
N ARG A 268 -6.16 4.81 25.90
CA ARG A 268 -6.15 6.09 25.17
C ARG A 268 -6.96 5.98 23.88
N ARG A 269 -8.28 5.88 24.01
CA ARG A 269 -9.20 5.96 22.87
C ARG A 269 -9.54 7.44 22.58
N PRO A 270 -8.99 8.05 21.51
CA PRO A 270 -9.59 9.26 20.97
C PRO A 270 -10.99 8.92 20.42
N SER A 271 -11.69 9.96 20.02
CA SER A 271 -12.88 9.85 19.17
C SER A 271 -12.55 9.11 17.88
N VAL A 272 -13.02 7.87 17.81
CA VAL A 272 -12.95 7.01 16.64
C VAL A 272 -13.50 7.77 15.42
N GLN A 273 -12.68 7.93 14.39
CA GLN A 273 -13.13 8.41 13.08
C GLN A 273 -14.24 7.46 12.58
N VAL A 274 -15.38 7.97 12.13
CA VAL A 274 -16.43 7.16 11.52
C VAL A 274 -16.62 7.65 10.09
N GLY A 275 -16.50 6.73 9.14
CA GLY A 275 -16.69 7.05 7.72
C GLY A 275 -18.15 6.91 7.28
N ASP A 276 -18.57 7.78 6.37
CA ASP A 276 -19.85 7.74 5.66
C ASP A 276 -19.64 7.53 4.14
N PRO A 277 -19.63 6.28 3.66
CA PRO A 277 -19.44 5.99 2.23
C PRO A 277 -20.58 6.51 1.34
N PHE A 278 -21.74 6.87 1.91
CA PHE A 278 -22.83 7.47 1.14
C PHE A 278 -22.54 8.95 0.86
N THR A 279 -22.02 9.68 1.84
CA THR A 279 -21.51 11.06 1.64
C THR A 279 -20.31 11.04 0.70
N GLU A 280 -19.37 10.10 0.83
CA GLU A 280 -18.23 10.02 -0.11
C GLU A 280 -18.66 9.69 -1.53
N LYS A 281 -19.69 8.86 -1.72
CA LYS A 281 -20.23 8.58 -3.06
C LYS A 281 -20.77 9.85 -3.73
N LEU A 282 -21.46 10.72 -2.99
CA LEU A 282 -21.94 12.01 -3.52
C LEU A 282 -20.78 12.98 -3.79
N LEU A 283 -19.76 12.99 -2.92
CA LEU A 283 -18.54 13.77 -3.07
C LEU A 283 -17.76 13.40 -4.35
N ILE A 284 -17.62 12.09 -4.65
CA ILE A 284 -16.98 11.59 -5.88
C ILE A 284 -17.69 12.09 -7.13
N GLU A 285 -19.01 11.94 -7.23
CA GLU A 285 -19.74 12.36 -8.44
C GLU A 285 -19.75 13.89 -8.60
N SER A 286 -19.84 14.64 -7.50
CA SER A 286 -19.71 16.11 -7.48
C SER A 286 -18.33 16.58 -7.99
N CYS A 287 -17.24 16.03 -7.44
CA CYS A 287 -15.88 16.34 -7.90
C CYS A 287 -15.69 16.03 -9.39
N LEU A 288 -16.19 14.88 -9.87
CA LEU A 288 -16.02 14.50 -11.27
C LEU A 288 -16.80 15.41 -12.24
N GLU A 289 -18.00 15.89 -11.88
CA GLU A 289 -18.70 16.92 -12.66
C GLU A 289 -17.96 18.27 -12.65
N ILE A 290 -17.41 18.67 -11.49
CA ILE A 290 -16.59 19.88 -11.34
C ILE A 290 -15.32 19.82 -12.23
N TYR A 291 -14.67 18.66 -12.34
CA TYR A 291 -13.51 18.47 -13.20
C TYR A 291 -13.87 18.50 -14.69
N ASP A 292 -14.95 17.82 -15.10
CA ASP A 292 -15.39 17.81 -16.50
C ASP A 292 -15.93 19.18 -16.98
N ALA A 293 -16.38 20.02 -16.05
CA ALA A 293 -16.69 21.44 -16.30
C ALA A 293 -15.45 22.36 -16.29
N GLY A 294 -14.30 21.89 -15.80
CA GLY A 294 -13.03 22.64 -15.76
C GLY A 294 -13.03 23.83 -14.80
N LEU A 295 -13.69 23.69 -13.64
CA LEU A 295 -13.97 24.82 -12.73
C LEU A 295 -12.93 25.00 -11.59
N VAL A 296 -12.00 24.07 -11.42
CA VAL A 296 -11.00 24.04 -10.34
C VAL A 296 -9.62 24.40 -10.85
N VAL A 297 -8.87 25.16 -10.04
CA VAL A 297 -7.46 25.55 -10.26
C VAL A 297 -6.51 24.58 -9.56
N GLY A 298 -6.89 24.09 -8.38
CA GLY A 298 -6.21 23.00 -7.69
C GLY A 298 -7.08 22.37 -6.59
N ILE A 299 -6.78 21.12 -6.23
CA ILE A 299 -7.56 20.35 -5.25
C ILE A 299 -6.66 19.47 -4.36
N GLN A 300 -7.03 19.36 -3.09
CA GLN A 300 -6.43 18.46 -2.11
C GLN A 300 -7.53 17.69 -1.36
N ASP A 301 -7.26 16.48 -0.91
CA ASP A 301 -8.12 15.75 0.03
C ASP A 301 -7.97 16.28 1.47
N LEU A 302 -8.77 15.75 2.39
CA LEU A 302 -8.55 15.88 3.83
C LEU A 302 -8.50 14.49 4.49
N GLY A 303 -7.39 13.78 4.33
CA GLY A 303 -7.00 12.62 5.12
C GLY A 303 -6.46 12.97 6.51
N GLY A 304 -5.35 12.35 6.89
CA GLY A 304 -4.63 12.67 8.13
C GLY A 304 -4.27 14.16 8.21
N ALA A 305 -4.21 14.71 9.43
CA ALA A 305 -4.04 16.15 9.70
C ALA A 305 -5.16 17.10 9.19
N GLY A 306 -6.08 16.64 8.33
CA GLY A 306 -7.25 17.39 7.89
C GLY A 306 -6.91 18.78 7.31
N LEU A 307 -7.58 19.82 7.82
CA LEU A 307 -7.39 21.21 7.36
C LEU A 307 -5.95 21.71 7.55
N THR A 308 -5.19 21.17 8.49
CA THR A 308 -3.79 21.56 8.70
C THR A 308 -2.92 21.21 7.49
N CYS A 309 -2.98 19.95 7.03
CA CYS A 309 -2.27 19.51 5.83
C CYS A 309 -2.83 20.22 4.60
N ALA A 310 -4.13 20.12 4.38
CA ALA A 310 -4.76 20.61 3.15
C ALA A 310 -4.53 22.12 2.92
N LEU A 311 -4.52 22.96 3.96
CA LEU A 311 -4.21 24.39 3.79
C LEU A 311 -2.70 24.68 3.62
N SER A 312 -1.82 23.92 4.29
CA SER A 312 -0.37 24.21 4.28
C SER A 312 0.34 23.65 3.05
N GLU A 313 0.07 22.42 2.63
CA GLU A 313 0.66 21.82 1.43
C GLU A 313 0.23 22.55 0.15
N THR A 314 -1.08 22.78 0.00
CA THR A 314 -1.68 23.42 -1.18
C THR A 314 -1.12 24.83 -1.41
N ALA A 315 -0.88 25.59 -0.32
CA ALA A 315 -0.24 26.90 -0.38
C ALA A 315 1.29 26.80 -0.64
N ALA A 316 1.99 25.90 0.05
CA ALA A 316 3.43 25.70 -0.11
C ALA A 316 3.81 25.28 -1.55
N ALA A 317 3.06 24.34 -2.14
CA ALA A 317 3.25 23.85 -3.50
C ALA A 317 3.11 24.95 -4.58
N ALA A 318 2.39 26.03 -4.29
CA ALA A 318 2.26 27.19 -5.16
C ALA A 318 3.20 28.36 -4.80
N GLY A 319 3.84 28.34 -3.64
CA GLY A 319 4.55 29.48 -3.07
C GLY A 319 3.64 30.67 -2.71
N THR A 320 2.34 30.42 -2.49
CA THR A 320 1.35 31.46 -2.18
C THR A 320 1.00 31.50 -0.70
N GLY A 321 0.29 32.54 -0.27
CA GLY A 321 -0.34 32.58 1.05
C GLY A 321 -1.82 32.19 0.99
N MET A 322 -2.46 32.13 2.15
CA MET A 322 -3.93 32.00 2.28
C MET A 322 -4.44 32.79 3.48
N ARG A 323 -5.66 33.31 3.36
CA ARG A 323 -6.41 33.96 4.44
C ARG A 323 -7.71 33.19 4.67
N VAL A 324 -7.86 32.57 5.84
CA VAL A 324 -8.96 31.62 6.15
C VAL A 324 -9.72 32.03 7.42
N GLU A 325 -11.04 32.02 7.34
CA GLU A 325 -11.96 32.30 8.46
C GLU A 325 -12.56 30.98 8.96
N LEU A 326 -12.08 30.47 10.11
CA LEU A 326 -12.54 29.19 10.65
C LEU A 326 -14.03 29.21 11.04
N GLU A 327 -14.61 30.39 11.27
CA GLU A 327 -16.04 30.56 11.53
C GLU A 327 -16.93 30.13 10.34
N LYS A 328 -16.35 30.03 9.13
CA LYS A 328 -17.04 29.56 7.93
C LYS A 328 -16.96 28.03 7.75
N VAL A 329 -16.09 27.33 8.48
CA VAL A 329 -15.97 25.86 8.40
C VAL A 329 -17.27 25.23 8.92
N PRO A 330 -17.95 24.36 8.15
CA PRO A 330 -19.17 23.70 8.62
C PRO A 330 -18.89 22.74 9.79
N LEU A 331 -19.21 23.15 11.01
CA LEU A 331 -18.98 22.33 12.21
C LEU A 331 -20.15 21.37 12.50
N ARG A 332 -19.80 20.16 12.98
CA ARG A 332 -20.74 19.22 13.61
C ARG A 332 -21.02 19.60 15.07
N GLU A 333 -20.04 20.22 15.72
CA GLU A 333 -20.12 20.70 17.11
C GLU A 333 -19.73 22.18 17.17
N ALA A 334 -20.68 23.05 17.54
CA ALA A 334 -20.43 24.50 17.64
C ALA A 334 -19.52 24.92 18.82
N SER A 335 -19.03 23.95 19.60
CA SER A 335 -18.15 24.13 20.76
C SER A 335 -16.75 23.54 20.53
N MET A 336 -16.29 23.47 19.28
CA MET A 336 -14.89 23.18 18.94
C MET A 336 -14.03 24.44 19.07
N ALA A 337 -12.82 24.29 19.60
CA ALA A 337 -11.80 25.33 19.62
C ALA A 337 -11.01 25.35 18.29
N PRO A 338 -10.32 26.47 17.93
CA PRO A 338 -9.68 26.60 16.63
C PRO A 338 -8.66 25.49 16.30
N HIS A 339 -7.85 25.09 17.28
CA HIS A 339 -6.89 23.99 17.13
C HIS A 339 -7.59 22.64 16.88
N GLU A 340 -8.79 22.42 17.41
CA GLU A 340 -9.59 21.20 17.22
C GLU A 340 -10.24 21.15 15.83
N VAL A 341 -10.59 22.32 15.26
CA VAL A 341 -11.10 22.42 13.87
C VAL A 341 -9.96 22.18 12.87
N LEU A 342 -8.77 22.72 13.14
CA LEU A 342 -7.58 22.55 12.30
C LEU A 342 -7.01 21.13 12.33
N ALA A 343 -7.03 20.48 13.50
CA ALA A 343 -6.52 19.12 13.72
C ALA A 343 -7.55 18.00 13.50
N SER A 344 -8.76 18.33 13.03
CA SER A 344 -9.83 17.35 12.86
C SER A 344 -9.62 16.47 11.62
N GLU A 345 -9.58 15.16 11.85
CA GLU A 345 -9.48 14.09 10.86
C GLU A 345 -10.88 13.54 10.46
N SER A 346 -11.92 14.39 10.51
CA SER A 346 -13.24 14.04 9.97
C SER A 346 -13.14 13.63 8.50
N GLN A 347 -13.83 12.56 8.14
CA GLN A 347 -13.72 11.94 6.82
C GLN A 347 -14.53 12.69 5.75
N GLU A 348 -14.52 12.19 4.51
CA GLU A 348 -15.34 12.67 3.39
C GLU A 348 -15.27 14.19 3.13
N ARG A 349 -14.05 14.76 3.06
CA ARG A 349 -13.82 16.19 2.77
C ARG A 349 -12.74 16.39 1.70
N MET A 350 -12.91 17.42 0.88
CA MET A 350 -11.94 17.93 -0.11
C MET A 350 -11.77 19.45 0.04
N LEU A 351 -10.58 19.98 -0.26
CA LEU A 351 -10.27 21.39 -0.39
C LEU A 351 -10.13 21.77 -1.87
N LEU A 352 -10.91 22.73 -2.34
CA LEU A 352 -10.91 23.21 -3.72
C LEU A 352 -10.41 24.65 -3.80
N ILE A 353 -9.58 24.94 -4.79
CA ILE A 353 -9.15 26.30 -5.16
C ILE A 353 -9.89 26.69 -6.44
N VAL A 354 -10.72 27.72 -6.37
CA VAL A 354 -11.73 28.06 -7.40
C VAL A 354 -11.58 29.53 -7.82
N ALA A 355 -11.65 29.81 -9.13
CA ALA A 355 -11.65 31.19 -9.62
C ALA A 355 -12.93 31.93 -9.16
N PRO A 356 -12.88 33.20 -8.71
CA PRO A 356 -14.05 33.89 -8.15
C PRO A 356 -15.26 33.93 -9.08
N GLU A 357 -15.04 34.09 -10.38
CA GLU A 357 -16.09 34.07 -11.42
C GLU A 357 -16.70 32.69 -11.68
N ARG A 358 -16.17 31.62 -11.06
CA ARG A 358 -16.66 30.23 -11.16
C ARG A 358 -17.21 29.69 -9.84
N LEU A 359 -17.14 30.44 -8.75
CA LEU A 359 -17.57 29.99 -7.42
C LEU A 359 -19.03 29.53 -7.44
N ASP A 360 -19.94 30.34 -8.01
CA ASP A 360 -21.37 30.02 -8.08
C ASP A 360 -21.63 28.72 -8.85
N GLU A 361 -20.89 28.44 -9.94
CA GLU A 361 -21.02 27.19 -10.71
C GLU A 361 -20.59 25.96 -9.89
N VAL A 362 -19.55 26.08 -9.06
CA VAL A 362 -19.09 25.00 -8.17
C VAL A 362 -20.10 24.75 -7.03
N LEU A 363 -20.67 25.81 -6.44
CA LEU A 363 -21.70 25.70 -5.41
C LEU A 363 -23.00 25.09 -5.98
N ASP A 364 -23.40 25.48 -7.19
CA ASP A 364 -24.56 24.92 -7.92
C ASP A 364 -24.37 23.46 -8.34
N ILE A 365 -23.13 22.95 -8.49
CA ILE A 365 -22.88 21.50 -8.65
C ILE A 365 -23.02 20.80 -7.30
N ALA A 366 -22.40 21.33 -6.23
CA ALA A 366 -22.42 20.72 -4.92
C ALA A 366 -23.84 20.57 -4.35
N ASP A 367 -24.68 21.62 -4.44
CA ASP A 367 -26.09 21.56 -4.01
C ASP A 367 -26.91 20.52 -4.81
N ARG A 368 -26.69 20.39 -6.12
CA ARG A 368 -27.34 19.38 -6.96
C ARG A 368 -27.00 17.94 -6.55
N TRP A 369 -25.79 17.70 -6.05
CA TRP A 369 -25.38 16.41 -5.49
C TRP A 369 -25.69 16.27 -3.99
N GLY A 370 -26.23 17.31 -3.34
CA GLY A 370 -26.50 17.33 -1.89
C GLY A 370 -25.25 17.42 -1.01
N VAL A 371 -24.10 17.79 -1.58
CA VAL A 371 -22.82 17.94 -0.90
C VAL A 371 -22.69 19.35 -0.35
N ILE A 372 -22.26 19.51 0.90
CA ILE A 372 -21.99 20.85 1.45
C ILE A 372 -20.71 21.38 0.81
N ALA A 373 -20.77 22.56 0.21
CA ALA A 373 -19.59 23.34 -0.20
C ALA A 373 -19.67 24.74 0.41
N THR A 374 -18.53 25.24 0.92
CA THR A 374 -18.46 26.55 1.57
C THR A 374 -17.12 27.23 1.27
N ALA A 375 -17.16 28.47 0.78
CA ALA A 375 -15.99 29.34 0.70
C ALA A 375 -15.51 29.71 2.11
N ILE A 376 -14.34 29.20 2.52
CA ILE A 376 -13.75 29.43 3.86
C ILE A 376 -12.62 30.47 3.85
N GLY A 377 -12.08 30.83 2.68
CA GLY A 377 -10.96 31.76 2.58
C GLY A 377 -10.61 32.18 1.15
N GLU A 378 -9.45 32.82 1.01
CA GLU A 378 -8.87 33.30 -0.25
C GLU A 378 -7.36 33.00 -0.31
N VAL A 379 -6.83 32.75 -1.51
CA VAL A 379 -5.39 32.67 -1.77
C VAL A 379 -4.81 34.08 -1.79
N THR A 380 -3.72 34.32 -1.06
CA THR A 380 -3.06 35.62 -0.98
C THR A 380 -1.73 35.63 -1.73
N ASP A 381 -1.31 36.83 -2.16
CA ASP A 381 -0.12 37.01 -2.98
C ASP A 381 1.18 36.75 -2.17
N ALA A 382 2.21 36.27 -2.86
CA ALA A 382 3.56 36.15 -2.32
C ALA A 382 4.15 37.52 -1.96
N ASP A 383 3.72 38.60 -2.63
CA ASP A 383 4.16 39.99 -2.40
C ASP A 383 3.12 40.84 -1.60
N ASP A 384 2.17 40.24 -0.87
CA ASP A 384 1.20 40.97 0.00
C ASP A 384 1.95 41.91 0.98
N ALA A 385 1.67 43.21 0.89
CA ALA A 385 2.44 44.24 1.60
C ALA A 385 2.29 44.22 3.13
N ASP A 386 1.27 43.55 3.66
CA ASP A 386 1.07 43.35 5.09
C ASP A 386 1.51 41.94 5.54
N LYS A 387 1.24 40.88 4.74
CA LYS A 387 1.55 39.47 5.07
C LYS A 387 1.92 38.57 3.87
N ALA A 388 2.87 39.02 3.05
CA ALA A 388 3.55 38.31 1.96
C ALA A 388 3.70 36.78 2.17
N GLY A 389 3.00 35.97 1.38
CA GLY A 389 3.16 34.50 1.33
C GLY A 389 2.85 33.76 2.64
N ARG A 390 1.99 34.30 3.52
CA ARG A 390 1.64 33.70 4.82
C ARG A 390 0.34 32.89 4.77
N LEU A 391 0.28 31.79 5.53
CA LEU A 391 -0.98 31.16 5.95
C LEU A 391 -1.47 31.87 7.21
N VAL A 392 -2.58 32.59 7.08
CA VAL A 392 -3.18 33.44 8.11
C VAL A 392 -4.60 32.94 8.39
N ILE A 393 -4.85 32.50 9.62
CA ILE A 393 -6.14 31.92 10.00
C ILE A 393 -6.74 32.69 11.17
N THR A 394 -8.01 33.08 11.04
CA THR A 394 -8.75 33.85 12.03
C THR A 394 -9.85 33.04 12.71
N TRP A 395 -10.22 33.46 13.92
CA TRP A 395 -11.38 32.97 14.66
C TRP A 395 -11.99 34.07 15.52
N HIS A 396 -13.28 34.32 15.30
CA HIS A 396 -14.06 35.44 15.84
C HIS A 396 -13.38 36.81 15.61
N GLY A 397 -12.75 36.97 14.44
CA GLY A 397 -11.98 38.15 14.04
C GLY A 397 -10.56 38.26 14.61
N GLU A 398 -10.16 37.40 15.55
CA GLU A 398 -8.80 37.35 16.10
C GLU A 398 -7.89 36.46 15.24
N THR A 399 -6.61 36.82 15.06
CA THR A 399 -5.64 35.96 14.36
C THR A 399 -5.14 34.85 15.29
N VAL A 400 -5.40 33.59 14.95
CA VAL A 400 -5.01 32.40 15.73
C VAL A 400 -3.85 31.62 15.12
N VAL A 401 -3.60 31.79 13.82
CA VAL A 401 -2.44 31.24 13.10
C VAL A 401 -1.87 32.33 12.19
N ASP A 402 -0.55 32.49 12.22
CA ASP A 402 0.23 33.27 11.27
C ASP A 402 1.59 32.61 11.06
N VAL A 403 1.71 31.82 9.98
CA VAL A 403 2.88 30.99 9.67
C VAL A 403 3.29 31.08 8.19
N PRO A 404 4.55 30.80 7.84
CA PRO A 404 4.91 30.40 6.48
C PRO A 404 4.26 29.03 6.17
N PRO A 405 3.64 28.81 5.01
CA PRO A 405 3.13 27.47 4.64
C PRO A 405 4.25 26.43 4.54
N GLY A 406 5.35 26.79 3.86
CA GLY A 406 6.50 25.90 3.66
C GLY A 406 7.22 25.50 4.95
N SER A 407 7.09 26.23 6.06
CA SER A 407 7.70 25.78 7.32
C SER A 407 6.91 24.69 8.04
N LEU A 408 5.64 24.47 7.66
CA LEU A 408 4.87 23.29 8.05
C LEU A 408 5.19 22.11 7.13
N ALA A 409 5.15 22.30 5.80
CA ALA A 409 5.27 21.23 4.81
C ALA A 409 6.72 20.82 4.48
N ASP A 410 7.60 21.78 4.22
CA ASP A 410 8.94 21.56 3.65
C ASP A 410 10.06 21.59 4.70
N ASP A 411 10.07 22.60 5.59
CA ASP A 411 11.15 22.78 6.60
C ASP A 411 11.06 21.82 7.79
N GLY A 412 10.28 20.74 7.68
CA GLY A 412 10.20 19.69 8.70
C GLY A 412 11.57 19.08 9.05
N PRO A 413 11.71 18.48 10.25
CA PRO A 413 12.93 17.76 10.62
C PRO A 413 13.22 16.63 9.62
N VAL A 414 14.50 16.39 9.34
CA VAL A 414 14.97 15.27 8.50
C VAL A 414 16.16 14.62 9.21
N TYR A 415 15.95 13.40 9.70
CA TYR A 415 16.91 12.68 10.52
C TYR A 415 17.76 11.70 9.71
N GLN A 416 19.06 11.72 9.95
CA GLN A 416 19.94 10.58 9.65
C GLN A 416 19.97 9.70 10.92
N ARG A 417 18.94 8.88 11.08
CA ARG A 417 18.82 7.93 12.21
C ARG A 417 20.03 6.96 12.21
N PRO A 418 20.54 6.55 13.39
CA PRO A 418 21.59 5.53 13.45
C PRO A 418 21.11 4.21 12.84
N MET A 419 22.00 3.51 12.13
CA MET A 419 21.73 2.19 11.55
C MET A 419 22.77 1.18 12.03
N ARG A 420 22.34 -0.05 12.33
CA ARG A 420 23.20 -1.18 12.72
C ARG A 420 22.50 -2.49 12.38
N GLU A 421 23.15 -3.33 11.58
CA GLU A 421 22.71 -4.71 11.29
C GLU A 421 22.31 -5.47 12.59
N PRO A 422 21.14 -6.14 12.62
CA PRO A 422 20.69 -6.91 13.79
C PRO A 422 21.69 -8.01 14.17
N SER A 423 22.13 -8.03 15.43
CA SER A 423 23.22 -8.91 15.90
C SER A 423 22.89 -10.41 15.89
N ASP A 424 21.61 -10.75 15.79
CA ASP A 424 21.08 -12.11 15.66
C ASP A 424 21.01 -12.60 14.21
N LEU A 425 21.08 -11.70 13.22
CA LEU A 425 20.81 -12.02 11.81
C LEU A 425 21.71 -13.15 11.27
N ILE A 426 22.99 -13.16 11.65
CA ILE A 426 23.94 -14.20 11.25
C ILE A 426 23.66 -15.57 11.88
N LEU A 427 23.04 -15.62 13.07
CA LEU A 427 22.59 -16.88 13.70
C LEU A 427 21.30 -17.35 13.06
N LEU A 428 20.36 -16.43 12.82
CA LEU A 428 19.11 -16.69 12.10
C LEU A 428 19.40 -17.27 10.71
N GLN A 429 20.31 -16.64 9.94
CA GLN A 429 20.72 -17.11 8.60
C GLN A 429 21.54 -18.41 8.59
N ALA A 430 22.08 -18.85 9.74
CA ALA A 430 22.78 -20.12 9.86
C ALA A 430 21.82 -21.31 10.11
N ASP A 431 20.66 -21.07 10.73
CA ASP A 431 19.69 -22.10 11.08
C ASP A 431 18.77 -22.45 9.90
N ARG A 432 19.28 -23.29 8.99
CA ARG A 432 18.65 -23.53 7.67
C ARG A 432 17.53 -24.57 7.70
N ALA A 433 16.35 -24.18 7.19
CA ALA A 433 15.20 -25.06 7.04
C ALA A 433 15.48 -26.27 6.13
N GLU A 434 16.44 -26.15 5.19
CA GLU A 434 16.85 -27.31 4.38
C GLU A 434 17.40 -28.49 5.20
N THR A 435 17.76 -28.29 6.48
CA THR A 435 18.25 -29.34 7.39
C THR A 435 17.15 -30.01 8.23
N LEU A 436 15.90 -29.51 8.17
CA LEU A 436 14.76 -30.06 8.92
C LEU A 436 14.35 -31.46 8.40
N PRO A 437 13.71 -32.31 9.23
CA PRO A 437 13.24 -33.63 8.82
C PRO A 437 12.11 -33.55 7.77
N ARG A 438 12.33 -34.15 6.60
CA ARG A 438 11.38 -34.09 5.46
C ARG A 438 10.54 -35.38 5.34
N PRO A 439 9.32 -35.31 4.79
CA PRO A 439 8.59 -36.49 4.33
C PRO A 439 9.29 -37.10 3.09
N HIS A 440 9.44 -38.42 3.07
CA HIS A 440 10.15 -39.15 2.00
C HIS A 440 9.34 -40.30 1.37
N THR A 441 8.08 -40.48 1.77
CA THR A 441 7.17 -41.50 1.21
C THR A 441 5.96 -40.84 0.59
N GLY A 442 5.34 -41.50 -0.40
CA GLY A 442 4.12 -41.02 -1.06
C GLY A 442 3.01 -40.63 -0.09
N ASP A 443 2.74 -41.47 0.91
CA ASP A 443 1.75 -41.20 1.96
C ASP A 443 2.13 -39.98 2.82
N ALA A 444 3.41 -39.82 3.18
CA ALA A 444 3.83 -38.66 3.98
C ALA A 444 3.78 -37.35 3.17
N LEU A 445 4.08 -37.40 1.86
CA LEU A 445 3.92 -36.26 0.95
C LEU A 445 2.43 -35.89 0.80
N ARG A 446 1.55 -36.88 0.64
CA ARG A 446 0.09 -36.73 0.59
C ARG A 446 -0.46 -35.97 1.80
N GLU A 447 -0.12 -36.43 3.01
CA GLU A 447 -0.54 -35.76 4.24
C GLU A 447 0.06 -34.35 4.38
N THR A 448 1.27 -34.12 3.85
CA THR A 448 1.89 -32.79 3.84
C THR A 448 1.12 -31.82 2.93
N VAL A 449 0.70 -32.24 1.73
CA VAL A 449 -0.16 -31.42 0.86
C VAL A 449 -1.48 -31.07 1.55
N LEU A 450 -2.14 -32.03 2.21
CA LEU A 450 -3.40 -31.77 2.92
C LEU A 450 -3.20 -30.83 4.12
N THR A 451 -2.13 -31.02 4.88
CA THR A 451 -1.80 -30.16 6.04
C THR A 451 -1.48 -28.73 5.61
N MET A 452 -0.77 -28.56 4.49
CA MET A 452 -0.45 -27.24 3.95
C MET A 452 -1.69 -26.56 3.34
N ALA A 453 -2.48 -27.26 2.52
CA ALA A 453 -3.72 -26.71 1.96
C ALA A 453 -4.75 -26.30 3.05
N ALA A 454 -4.70 -26.93 4.23
CA ALA A 454 -5.52 -26.55 5.40
C ALA A 454 -4.90 -25.45 6.28
N SER A 455 -3.68 -24.97 6.01
CA SER A 455 -3.02 -23.95 6.82
C SER A 455 -3.64 -22.55 6.62
N PRO A 456 -3.68 -21.66 7.63
CA PRO A 456 -4.33 -20.35 7.50
C PRO A 456 -3.82 -19.48 6.35
N ASN A 457 -2.54 -19.63 5.97
CA ASN A 457 -1.92 -18.84 4.91
C ASN A 457 -2.21 -19.40 3.51
N LEU A 458 -2.35 -20.72 3.35
CA LEU A 458 -2.59 -21.39 2.06
C LEU A 458 -4.04 -21.88 1.85
N CYS A 459 -4.90 -21.77 2.86
CA CYS A 459 -6.32 -22.16 2.76
C CYS A 459 -7.16 -21.16 1.96
N ASP A 460 -8.35 -21.60 1.57
CA ASP A 460 -9.29 -20.83 0.75
C ASP A 460 -9.75 -19.54 1.45
N LYS A 461 -9.65 -18.42 0.73
CA LYS A 461 -9.94 -17.07 1.24
C LYS A 461 -11.38 -16.60 0.98
N SER A 462 -12.30 -17.49 0.60
CA SER A 462 -13.71 -17.13 0.28
C SER A 462 -14.44 -16.59 1.51
N TRP A 463 -14.12 -17.06 2.72
CA TRP A 463 -14.68 -16.52 3.97
C TRP A 463 -14.49 -15.00 4.09
N VAL A 464 -13.33 -14.48 3.68
CA VAL A 464 -13.07 -13.04 3.61
C VAL A 464 -13.75 -12.44 2.39
N THR A 465 -13.49 -13.02 1.22
CA THR A 465 -13.70 -12.33 -0.06
C THR A 465 -15.10 -12.47 -0.66
N GLU A 466 -15.97 -13.33 -0.12
CA GLU A 466 -17.41 -13.35 -0.44
C GLU A 466 -18.19 -12.23 0.29
N GLN A 467 -17.56 -11.52 1.24
CA GLN A 467 -18.15 -10.35 1.91
C GLN A 467 -17.98 -9.06 1.09
N TYR A 468 -17.22 -9.11 -0.02
CA TYR A 468 -16.94 -7.98 -0.91
C TYR A 468 -17.66 -8.14 -2.26
N ASP A 469 -18.19 -7.04 -2.80
CA ASP A 469 -18.59 -6.99 -4.20
C ASP A 469 -17.34 -7.04 -5.11
N ARG A 470 -17.44 -7.71 -6.25
CA ARG A 470 -16.38 -7.84 -7.27
C ARG A 470 -16.90 -7.68 -8.70
N TYR A 471 -18.14 -7.24 -8.89
CA TYR A 471 -18.85 -7.18 -10.18
C TYR A 471 -19.52 -5.83 -10.46
N VAL A 472 -19.67 -4.95 -9.46
CA VAL A 472 -20.15 -3.58 -9.63
C VAL A 472 -19.31 -2.82 -10.67
N LEU A 473 -19.94 -1.87 -11.38
CA LEU A 473 -19.46 -1.26 -12.62
C LEU A 473 -19.35 -2.20 -13.85
N GLY A 474 -19.42 -3.53 -13.69
CA GLY A 474 -19.50 -4.50 -14.80
C GLY A 474 -18.22 -4.68 -15.62
N ASN A 475 -17.09 -4.12 -15.14
CA ASN A 475 -15.81 -4.10 -15.84
C ASN A 475 -14.75 -5.07 -15.28
N THR A 476 -15.02 -5.77 -14.17
CA THR A 476 -14.13 -6.80 -13.64
C THR A 476 -14.02 -8.00 -14.59
N VAL A 477 -12.79 -8.44 -14.86
CA VAL A 477 -12.47 -9.51 -15.83
C VAL A 477 -11.68 -10.64 -15.20
N LEU A 478 -10.82 -10.32 -14.22
CA LEU A 478 -10.26 -11.23 -13.23
C LEU A 478 -10.39 -10.60 -11.84
N ALA A 479 -10.52 -11.46 -10.84
CA ALA A 479 -10.60 -11.13 -9.43
C ALA A 479 -10.19 -12.38 -8.63
N GLN A 480 -10.07 -12.25 -7.32
CA GLN A 480 -9.84 -13.34 -6.38
C GLN A 480 -10.74 -14.58 -6.65
N PRO A 481 -10.19 -15.82 -6.61
CA PRO A 481 -8.79 -16.19 -6.33
C PRO A 481 -7.98 -16.37 -7.62
N SER A 482 -7.65 -15.26 -8.30
CA SER A 482 -6.74 -15.25 -9.46
C SER A 482 -5.48 -14.44 -9.13
N ASP A 483 -4.35 -14.78 -9.73
CA ASP A 483 -3.01 -14.21 -9.45
C ASP A 483 -3.00 -12.67 -9.49
N ALA A 484 -3.76 -12.09 -10.42
CA ALA A 484 -3.98 -10.65 -10.51
C ALA A 484 -5.46 -10.32 -10.67
N GLY A 485 -5.89 -9.23 -10.03
CA GLY A 485 -7.18 -8.58 -10.32
C GLY A 485 -7.08 -7.80 -11.62
N MET A 486 -8.10 -7.84 -12.48
CA MET A 486 -8.07 -7.20 -13.80
C MET A 486 -9.39 -6.48 -14.12
N ILE A 487 -9.29 -5.21 -14.51
CA ILE A 487 -10.42 -4.35 -14.89
C ILE A 487 -10.28 -3.94 -16.36
N ARG A 488 -11.37 -4.03 -17.12
CA ARG A 488 -11.51 -3.40 -18.45
C ARG A 488 -11.71 -1.90 -18.28
N ILE A 489 -10.86 -1.12 -18.93
CA ILE A 489 -10.90 0.35 -18.90
C ILE A 489 -11.72 0.91 -20.07
N ASP A 490 -11.62 0.32 -21.26
CA ASP A 490 -12.39 0.72 -22.44
C ASP A 490 -13.13 -0.47 -23.06
N GLU A 491 -14.42 -0.29 -23.33
CA GLU A 491 -15.29 -1.27 -23.98
C GLU A 491 -15.08 -1.33 -25.51
N ALA A 492 -14.61 -0.24 -26.14
CA ALA A 492 -14.45 -0.15 -27.58
C ALA A 492 -13.15 -0.79 -28.10
N THR A 493 -12.03 -0.62 -27.39
CA THR A 493 -10.75 -1.27 -27.71
C THR A 493 -10.53 -2.59 -26.97
N GLY A 494 -11.17 -2.78 -25.81
CA GLY A 494 -10.88 -3.90 -24.91
C GLY A 494 -9.74 -3.64 -23.91
N LEU A 495 -9.09 -2.47 -23.98
CA LEU A 495 -7.98 -2.06 -23.12
C LEU A 495 -8.32 -2.27 -21.63
N GLY A 496 -7.38 -2.84 -20.88
CA GLY A 496 -7.53 -3.06 -19.44
C GLY A 496 -6.24 -2.90 -18.65
N VAL A 497 -6.39 -2.94 -17.33
CA VAL A 497 -5.29 -2.97 -16.36
C VAL A 497 -5.39 -4.20 -15.48
N ALA A 498 -4.25 -4.70 -15.04
CA ALA A 498 -4.13 -5.75 -14.04
C ALA A 498 -3.28 -5.26 -12.85
N LEU A 499 -3.60 -5.74 -11.66
CA LEU A 499 -2.94 -5.39 -10.41
C LEU A 499 -2.66 -6.66 -9.60
N SER A 500 -1.53 -6.67 -8.90
CA SER A 500 -1.27 -7.58 -7.78
C SER A 500 -0.59 -6.81 -6.64
N VAL A 501 -0.60 -7.40 -5.44
CA VAL A 501 -0.12 -6.82 -4.18
C VAL A 501 0.47 -7.93 -3.34
N ASP A 502 1.77 -7.86 -3.07
CA ASP A 502 2.50 -8.96 -2.45
C ASP A 502 3.51 -8.45 -1.42
N GLY A 503 3.71 -9.16 -0.31
CA GLY A 503 4.63 -8.72 0.74
C GLY A 503 4.94 -9.78 1.80
N ASN A 504 5.81 -10.75 1.47
CA ASN A 504 6.26 -11.77 2.41
C ASN A 504 7.23 -11.19 3.49
N GLY A 505 6.69 -10.99 4.69
CA GLY A 505 7.45 -10.48 5.84
C GLY A 505 8.50 -11.46 6.40
N ARG A 506 8.34 -12.78 6.22
CA ARG A 506 9.34 -13.76 6.69
C ARG A 506 10.61 -13.71 5.86
N TYR A 507 10.49 -13.65 4.53
CA TYR A 507 11.65 -13.46 3.65
C TYR A 507 12.40 -12.15 4.00
N SER A 508 11.64 -11.07 4.21
CA SER A 508 12.15 -9.75 4.59
C SER A 508 12.77 -9.70 6.00
N ARG A 509 12.37 -10.62 6.90
CA ARG A 509 12.99 -10.81 8.21
C ARG A 509 14.31 -11.58 8.14
N LEU A 510 14.49 -12.46 7.15
CA LEU A 510 15.71 -13.23 6.90
C LEU A 510 16.77 -12.44 6.11
N ASP A 511 16.36 -11.66 5.10
CA ASP A 511 17.20 -10.72 4.34
C ASP A 511 16.31 -9.58 3.81
N PRO A 512 16.34 -8.36 4.40
CA PRO A 512 15.41 -7.28 4.02
C PRO A 512 15.64 -6.75 2.60
N TYR A 513 16.87 -6.81 2.09
CA TYR A 513 17.17 -6.40 0.72
C TYR A 513 16.56 -7.38 -0.29
N ARG A 514 16.69 -8.70 -0.04
CA ARG A 514 16.08 -9.72 -0.91
C ARG A 514 14.58 -9.87 -0.71
N GLY A 515 14.07 -9.73 0.51
CA GLY A 515 12.62 -9.79 0.78
C GLY A 515 11.85 -8.72 0.00
N ALA A 516 12.38 -7.48 -0.03
CA ALA A 516 11.83 -6.40 -0.87
C ALA A 516 11.86 -6.75 -2.37
N GLN A 517 12.92 -7.42 -2.84
CA GLN A 517 13.03 -7.86 -4.23
C GLN A 517 12.17 -9.09 -4.55
N LEU A 518 11.87 -9.95 -3.57
CA LEU A 518 10.96 -11.10 -3.71
C LEU A 518 9.51 -10.60 -3.79
N ALA A 519 9.07 -9.71 -2.92
CA ALA A 519 7.76 -9.06 -3.01
C ALA A 519 7.55 -8.35 -4.36
N LEU A 520 8.56 -7.63 -4.85
CA LEU A 520 8.53 -7.04 -6.21
C LEU A 520 8.47 -8.10 -7.32
N ALA A 521 9.26 -9.17 -7.21
CA ALA A 521 9.29 -10.26 -8.19
C ALA A 521 7.94 -10.99 -8.28
N GLU A 522 7.33 -11.24 -7.13
CA GLU A 522 6.05 -11.92 -6.96
C GLU A 522 4.91 -11.08 -7.56
N ALA A 523 4.76 -9.82 -7.17
CA ALA A 523 3.76 -8.91 -7.75
C ALA A 523 3.97 -8.68 -9.25
N TYR A 524 5.22 -8.58 -9.72
CA TYR A 524 5.54 -8.53 -11.15
C TYR A 524 5.07 -9.79 -11.87
N ARG A 525 5.37 -10.96 -11.31
CA ARG A 525 5.04 -12.27 -11.87
C ARG A 525 3.53 -12.51 -11.90
N ASN A 526 2.82 -12.19 -10.82
CA ASN A 526 1.37 -12.31 -10.69
C ASN A 526 0.63 -11.49 -11.76
N VAL A 527 1.03 -10.23 -11.95
CA VAL A 527 0.53 -9.41 -13.06
C VAL A 527 0.90 -10.01 -14.42
N ALA A 528 2.13 -10.49 -14.60
CA ALA A 528 2.59 -11.02 -15.88
C ALA A 528 1.96 -12.37 -16.29
N VAL A 529 1.67 -13.28 -15.34
CA VAL A 529 1.02 -14.57 -15.65
C VAL A 529 -0.43 -14.40 -16.10
N SER A 530 -1.09 -13.29 -15.73
CA SER A 530 -2.41 -12.91 -16.26
C SER A 530 -2.41 -12.53 -17.76
N GLY A 531 -1.23 -12.40 -18.37
CA GLY A 531 -1.03 -11.96 -19.76
C GLY A 531 -0.88 -10.43 -19.92
N ALA A 532 -1.07 -9.66 -18.85
CA ALA A 532 -0.75 -8.23 -18.82
C ALA A 532 0.77 -7.98 -18.82
N THR A 533 1.18 -6.77 -19.20
CA THR A 533 2.57 -6.31 -19.11
C THR A 533 2.72 -5.38 -17.90
N PRO A 534 3.51 -5.73 -16.86
CA PRO A 534 3.79 -4.82 -15.74
C PRO A 534 4.48 -3.54 -16.22
N ILE A 535 4.09 -2.40 -15.65
CA ILE A 535 4.61 -1.07 -16.02
C ILE A 535 4.99 -0.16 -14.84
N ALA A 536 4.40 -0.31 -13.64
CA ALA A 536 4.62 0.62 -12.53
C ALA A 536 4.44 -0.06 -11.16
N VAL A 537 4.98 0.57 -10.11
CA VAL A 537 4.98 0.07 -8.72
C VAL A 537 4.45 1.14 -7.75
N SER A 538 3.69 0.72 -6.75
CA SER A 538 3.36 1.51 -5.55
C SER A 538 3.63 0.67 -4.30
N ASP A 539 4.29 1.25 -3.30
CA ASP A 539 4.75 0.52 -2.12
C ASP A 539 4.14 1.03 -0.80
N CYS A 540 3.91 0.13 0.14
CA CYS A 540 3.55 0.48 1.50
C CYS A 540 4.48 -0.24 2.49
N LEU A 541 5.37 0.53 3.11
CA LEU A 541 6.48 0.02 3.91
C LEU A 541 6.10 -0.01 5.40
N ASN A 542 5.79 -1.20 5.93
CA ASN A 542 5.38 -1.37 7.34
C ASN A 542 6.55 -1.86 8.21
N PHE A 543 6.90 -1.09 9.23
CA PHE A 543 8.07 -1.26 10.09
C PHE A 543 7.78 -0.88 11.55
N GLY A 544 8.64 -1.35 12.46
CA GLY A 544 8.68 -0.92 13.87
C GLY A 544 9.18 0.52 14.06
N SER A 545 9.71 0.84 15.24
CA SER A 545 10.24 2.17 15.53
C SER A 545 11.54 2.47 14.76
N PRO A 546 11.63 3.58 13.99
CA PRO A 546 12.86 4.02 13.33
C PRO A 546 13.90 4.58 14.31
N GLU A 547 13.61 4.56 15.62
CA GLU A 547 14.56 4.91 16.66
C GLU A 547 15.45 3.71 17.05
N ASP A 548 15.04 2.47 16.73
CA ASP A 548 15.91 1.29 16.85
C ASP A 548 16.85 1.18 15.63
N PRO A 549 18.19 1.10 15.83
CA PRO A 549 19.13 1.03 14.72
C PRO A 549 19.03 -0.23 13.84
N GLY A 550 18.48 -1.32 14.36
CA GLY A 550 18.21 -2.56 13.62
C GLY A 550 17.02 -2.41 12.68
N VAL A 551 15.90 -1.89 13.19
CA VAL A 551 14.71 -1.58 12.38
C VAL A 551 15.03 -0.55 11.29
N MET A 552 15.77 0.50 11.65
CA MET A 552 16.19 1.53 10.67
C MET A 552 17.11 0.97 9.59
N TRP A 553 18.02 0.04 9.94
CA TRP A 553 18.86 -0.66 8.98
C TRP A 553 18.02 -1.56 8.05
N GLN A 554 17.06 -2.32 8.60
CA GLN A 554 16.15 -3.16 7.80
C GLN A 554 15.35 -2.30 6.81
N PHE A 555 14.83 -1.14 7.22
CA PHE A 555 14.13 -0.21 6.35
C PHE A 555 15.03 0.34 5.23
N ALA A 556 16.27 0.73 5.55
CA ALA A 556 17.22 1.26 4.58
C ALA A 556 17.63 0.21 3.52
N GLU A 557 17.88 -1.03 3.94
CA GLU A 557 18.16 -2.16 3.05
C GLU A 557 16.94 -2.53 2.18
N THR A 558 15.73 -2.49 2.75
CA THR A 558 14.45 -2.69 2.03
C THR A 558 14.29 -1.65 0.92
N CYS A 559 14.42 -0.36 1.25
CA CYS A 559 14.34 0.73 0.27
C CYS A 559 15.39 0.57 -0.84
N ARG A 560 16.62 0.14 -0.51
CA ARG A 560 17.65 -0.13 -1.51
C ARG A 560 17.27 -1.32 -2.41
N GLY A 561 16.75 -2.41 -1.82
CA GLY A 561 16.33 -3.62 -2.55
C GLY A 561 15.24 -3.34 -3.57
N LEU A 562 14.18 -2.66 -3.13
CA LEU A 562 13.07 -2.26 -4.00
C LEU A 562 13.55 -1.28 -5.09
N ALA A 563 14.33 -0.25 -4.74
CA ALA A 563 14.83 0.73 -5.71
C ALA A 563 15.77 0.11 -6.77
N ASP A 564 16.66 -0.81 -6.37
CA ASP A 564 17.53 -1.55 -7.28
C ASP A 564 16.71 -2.49 -8.19
N GLY A 565 15.69 -3.15 -7.63
CA GLY A 565 14.85 -4.10 -8.38
C GLY A 565 13.94 -3.42 -9.41
N CYS A 566 13.31 -2.31 -9.04
CA CYS A 566 12.54 -1.46 -9.95
C CYS A 566 13.41 -0.94 -11.11
N GLN A 567 14.67 -0.59 -10.82
CA GLN A 567 15.65 -0.20 -11.83
C GLN A 567 16.07 -1.35 -12.77
N GLU A 568 16.21 -2.59 -12.28
CA GLU A 568 16.53 -3.76 -13.13
C GLU A 568 15.35 -4.21 -14.00
N LEU A 569 14.13 -4.26 -13.45
CA LEU A 569 12.92 -4.61 -14.20
C LEU A 569 12.51 -3.52 -15.20
N GLY A 570 12.84 -2.25 -14.90
CA GLY A 570 12.54 -1.09 -15.73
C GLY A 570 11.16 -0.49 -15.49
N ILE A 571 10.60 -0.65 -14.28
CA ILE A 571 9.30 -0.11 -13.86
C ILE A 571 9.50 0.86 -12.68
N PRO A 572 8.98 2.10 -12.72
CA PRO A 572 9.20 3.08 -11.64
C PRO A 572 8.29 2.83 -10.44
N VAL A 573 8.76 3.23 -9.25
CA VAL A 573 7.90 3.49 -8.10
C VAL A 573 7.23 4.85 -8.32
N THR A 574 5.90 4.90 -8.39
CA THR A 574 5.14 6.10 -8.74
C THR A 574 4.62 6.86 -7.52
N GLY A 575 4.47 6.18 -6.38
CA GLY A 575 4.02 6.75 -5.11
C GLY A 575 3.79 5.65 -4.08
N GLY A 576 3.66 5.98 -2.80
CA GLY A 576 3.57 4.97 -1.73
C GLY A 576 3.42 5.59 -0.35
N ASN A 577 3.50 4.76 0.69
CA ASN A 577 3.30 5.13 2.09
C ASN A 577 4.34 4.46 3.02
N VAL A 578 4.66 5.09 4.15
CA VAL A 578 5.52 4.50 5.19
C VAL A 578 4.79 4.45 6.53
N SER A 579 4.61 3.24 7.05
CA SER A 579 4.05 2.98 8.37
C SER A 579 5.18 2.57 9.32
N PHE A 580 5.57 3.49 10.20
CA PHE A 580 6.52 3.24 11.29
C PHE A 580 5.80 2.94 12.62
N TYR A 581 6.57 2.60 13.65
CA TYR A 581 6.09 2.35 15.01
C TYR A 581 5.08 1.19 15.16
N ASN A 582 5.04 0.25 14.20
CA ASN A 582 4.31 -1.01 14.33
C ASN A 582 5.05 -1.97 15.29
N GLN A 583 5.00 -1.66 16.59
CA GLN A 583 5.56 -2.48 17.66
C GLN A 583 4.80 -2.32 18.98
N THR A 584 4.78 -3.39 19.78
CA THR A 584 4.25 -3.41 21.14
C THR A 584 5.39 -3.68 22.11
N GLY A 585 5.65 -2.75 23.04
CA GLY A 585 6.85 -2.78 23.88
C GLY A 585 8.12 -2.85 23.03
N SER A 586 8.94 -3.89 23.24
CA SER A 586 10.16 -4.17 22.47
C SER A 586 9.96 -5.12 21.28
N MET A 587 8.73 -5.56 20.98
CA MET A 587 8.44 -6.50 19.91
C MET A 587 7.90 -5.78 18.68
N ALA A 588 8.77 -5.58 17.69
CA ALA A 588 8.39 -5.09 16.37
C ALA A 588 7.85 -6.22 15.48
N ILE A 589 6.99 -5.85 14.52
CA ILE A 589 6.62 -6.71 13.40
C ILE A 589 7.84 -7.13 12.58
N HIS A 590 7.67 -8.11 11.71
CA HIS A 590 8.65 -8.33 10.64
C HIS A 590 8.65 -7.15 9.65
N PRO A 591 9.80 -6.77 9.06
CA PRO A 591 9.86 -5.85 7.93
C PRO A 591 8.86 -6.27 6.85
N THR A 592 7.84 -5.46 6.57
CA THR A 592 6.76 -5.84 5.64
C THR A 592 6.58 -4.78 4.55
N PRO A 593 7.45 -4.81 3.51
CA PRO A 593 7.22 -4.07 2.28
C PRO A 593 6.07 -4.73 1.51
N VAL A 594 4.92 -4.09 1.47
CA VAL A 594 3.81 -4.47 0.58
C VAL A 594 4.06 -3.78 -0.75
N VAL A 595 4.18 -4.55 -1.84
CA VAL A 595 4.51 -4.03 -3.17
C VAL A 595 3.34 -4.28 -4.10
N GLY A 596 2.64 -3.21 -4.48
CA GLY A 596 1.61 -3.24 -5.51
C GLY A 596 2.20 -2.98 -6.90
N VAL A 597 1.87 -3.83 -7.87
CA VAL A 597 2.35 -3.68 -9.26
C VAL A 597 1.16 -3.50 -10.20
N LEU A 598 1.22 -2.45 -11.03
CA LEU A 598 0.28 -2.17 -12.10
C LEU A 598 0.81 -2.68 -13.44
N GLY A 599 -0.04 -3.36 -14.22
CA GLY A 599 0.20 -3.73 -15.60
C GLY A 599 -0.95 -3.39 -16.54
N VAL A 600 -0.68 -3.39 -17.85
CA VAL A 600 -1.63 -3.08 -18.92
C VAL A 600 -1.80 -4.28 -19.86
N ILE A 601 -3.01 -4.49 -20.37
CA ILE A 601 -3.32 -5.46 -21.42
C ILE A 601 -4.13 -4.79 -22.54
N ASP A 602 -3.71 -4.98 -23.80
CA ASP A 602 -4.29 -4.31 -24.96
C ASP A 602 -5.76 -4.72 -25.20
N ASP A 603 -6.11 -5.96 -24.91
CA ASP A 603 -7.47 -6.51 -24.95
C ASP A 603 -7.65 -7.56 -23.82
N VAL A 604 -8.55 -7.30 -22.88
CA VAL A 604 -8.89 -8.21 -21.77
C VAL A 604 -9.53 -9.54 -22.21
N ALA A 605 -9.97 -9.68 -23.46
CA ALA A 605 -10.35 -10.96 -24.02
C ALA A 605 -9.14 -11.92 -24.17
N GLY A 606 -7.94 -11.37 -24.35
CA GLY A 606 -6.67 -12.10 -24.44
C GLY A 606 -6.01 -12.48 -23.11
N ARG A 607 -6.67 -12.21 -21.98
CA ARG A 607 -6.17 -12.55 -20.64
C ARG A 607 -5.97 -14.05 -20.45
N VAL A 608 -5.03 -14.39 -19.58
CA VAL A 608 -4.81 -15.74 -19.08
C VAL A 608 -5.45 -15.86 -17.68
N PRO A 609 -6.37 -16.82 -17.44
CA PRO A 609 -6.92 -17.09 -16.13
C PRO A 609 -6.07 -18.11 -15.35
N THR A 610 -6.21 -18.09 -14.03
CA THR A 610 -5.73 -19.15 -13.13
C THR A 610 -6.57 -20.42 -13.24
N GLY A 611 -5.92 -21.58 -13.14
CA GLY A 611 -6.55 -22.88 -12.92
C GLY A 611 -7.03 -23.64 -14.15
N PHE A 612 -7.19 -24.95 -13.97
CA PHE A 612 -7.36 -25.90 -15.08
C PHE A 612 -8.79 -25.93 -15.61
N ARG A 613 -8.92 -25.70 -16.92
CA ARG A 613 -10.17 -25.85 -17.68
C ARG A 613 -10.40 -27.33 -18.05
N PRO A 614 -11.62 -27.78 -18.43
CA PRO A 614 -11.91 -29.19 -18.69
C PRO A 614 -11.36 -29.73 -20.03
N GLU A 615 -10.49 -29.00 -20.73
CA GLU A 615 -9.67 -29.47 -21.83
C GLU A 615 -8.46 -30.29 -21.31
N ALA A 616 -8.07 -31.35 -22.03
CA ALA A 616 -6.97 -32.25 -21.64
C ALA A 616 -5.57 -31.67 -21.99
N ASP A 617 -5.33 -30.43 -21.57
CA ASP A 617 -4.16 -29.62 -21.92
C ASP A 617 -2.86 -30.14 -21.26
N VAL A 618 -1.72 -29.75 -21.84
CA VAL A 618 -0.40 -30.19 -21.38
C VAL A 618 0.12 -29.21 -20.33
N LEU A 619 0.53 -29.74 -19.18
CA LEU A 619 1.05 -28.96 -18.07
C LEU A 619 2.57 -28.81 -18.20
N MET A 620 3.04 -27.56 -18.15
CA MET A 620 4.45 -27.19 -18.22
C MET A 620 4.83 -26.34 -17.01
N LEU A 621 5.89 -26.71 -16.31
CA LEU A 621 6.53 -25.90 -15.28
C LEU A 621 7.57 -25.00 -15.95
N LEU A 622 7.51 -23.71 -15.70
CA LEU A 622 8.53 -22.72 -16.08
C LEU A 622 9.47 -22.45 -14.90
N GLY A 623 10.71 -22.07 -15.20
CA GLY A 623 11.73 -21.71 -14.23
C GLY A 623 12.56 -22.89 -13.69
N GLU A 624 13.32 -22.64 -12.62
CA GLU A 624 14.18 -23.62 -11.95
C GLU A 624 13.74 -23.81 -10.50
N THR A 625 13.38 -25.03 -10.10
CA THR A 625 13.27 -25.37 -8.67
C THR A 625 14.67 -25.61 -8.09
N ARG A 626 14.91 -25.10 -6.87
CA ARG A 626 16.15 -25.30 -6.10
C ARG A 626 15.81 -25.83 -4.71
N ASN A 627 16.82 -26.23 -3.93
CA ASN A 627 16.62 -26.62 -2.54
C ASN A 627 16.60 -25.37 -1.64
N GLU A 628 15.51 -24.61 -1.75
CA GLU A 628 15.24 -23.34 -1.07
C GLU A 628 13.93 -23.52 -0.28
N LEU A 629 14.04 -23.66 1.04
CA LEU A 629 12.95 -23.93 1.99
C LEU A 629 12.96 -22.97 3.19
N SER A 630 14.02 -22.20 3.35
CA SER A 630 14.18 -21.25 4.45
C SER A 630 13.24 -20.05 4.34
N GLY A 631 12.39 -19.89 5.37
CA GLY A 631 11.30 -18.92 5.42
C GLY A 631 9.94 -19.43 4.94
N SER A 632 9.87 -20.68 4.43
CA SER A 632 8.69 -21.21 3.73
C SER A 632 7.47 -21.49 4.60
N GLU A 633 6.30 -21.54 3.96
CA GLU A 633 5.08 -22.05 4.60
C GLU A 633 5.23 -23.52 5.01
N TRP A 634 6.00 -24.34 4.30
CA TRP A 634 6.31 -25.69 4.79
C TRP A 634 7.11 -25.65 6.11
N ALA A 635 8.18 -24.84 6.17
CA ALA A 635 9.01 -24.73 7.37
C ALA A 635 8.21 -24.18 8.56
N TRP A 636 7.29 -23.25 8.30
CA TRP A 636 6.37 -22.74 9.30
C TRP A 636 5.32 -23.77 9.73
N VAL A 637 4.55 -24.34 8.82
CA VAL A 637 3.43 -25.25 9.12
C VAL A 637 3.90 -26.56 9.73
N ALA A 638 5.01 -27.15 9.25
CA ALA A 638 5.50 -28.45 9.73
C ALA A 638 6.40 -28.35 10.98
N HIS A 639 7.08 -27.21 11.20
CA HIS A 639 8.12 -27.10 12.22
C HIS A 639 8.08 -25.81 13.08
N GLN A 640 7.18 -24.86 12.78
CA GLN A 640 7.15 -23.50 13.36
C GLN A 640 8.53 -22.82 13.26
N HIS A 641 9.20 -23.04 12.13
CA HIS A 641 10.58 -22.62 11.89
C HIS A 641 10.66 -21.33 11.07
N LEU A 642 11.54 -20.43 11.51
CA LEU A 642 11.98 -19.26 10.74
C LEU A 642 13.48 -19.13 10.89
N GLY A 643 14.23 -19.37 9.81
CA GLY A 643 15.68 -19.31 9.78
C GLY A 643 16.24 -19.64 8.40
N GLY A 644 17.54 -19.39 8.21
CA GLY A 644 18.30 -19.50 6.98
C GLY A 644 18.16 -18.28 6.07
N VAL A 645 18.27 -18.48 4.76
CA VAL A 645 18.21 -17.40 3.75
C VAL A 645 17.00 -17.58 2.84
N PRO A 646 16.33 -16.50 2.41
CA PRO A 646 15.16 -16.61 1.54
C PRO A 646 15.57 -16.99 0.10
N PRO A 647 14.62 -17.40 -0.76
CA PRO A 647 14.88 -17.81 -2.14
C PRO A 647 15.75 -16.85 -2.96
N LYS A 648 16.56 -17.38 -3.88
CA LYS A 648 17.45 -16.56 -4.71
C LYS A 648 16.68 -15.87 -5.85
N VAL A 649 16.45 -14.56 -5.66
CA VAL A 649 15.99 -13.59 -6.66
C VAL A 649 16.77 -13.70 -7.98
N ASP A 650 16.06 -13.57 -9.10
CA ASP A 650 16.61 -13.41 -10.45
C ASP A 650 15.62 -12.57 -11.29
N LEU A 651 15.62 -11.24 -11.13
CA LEU A 651 14.64 -10.34 -11.77
C LEU A 651 14.73 -10.40 -13.30
N ALA A 652 15.93 -10.57 -13.84
CA ALA A 652 16.14 -10.90 -15.24
C ALA A 652 15.41 -12.19 -15.68
N ALA A 653 15.19 -13.19 -14.82
CA ALA A 653 14.39 -14.39 -15.13
C ALA A 653 12.89 -14.12 -15.04
N GLU A 654 12.41 -13.37 -14.04
CA GLU A 654 11.00 -12.95 -13.94
C GLU A 654 10.57 -12.21 -15.22
N ARG A 655 11.41 -11.27 -15.68
CA ARG A 655 11.17 -10.52 -16.91
C ARG A 655 11.11 -11.42 -18.15
N ARG A 656 11.94 -12.46 -18.23
CA ARG A 656 11.91 -13.43 -19.36
C ARG A 656 10.66 -14.31 -19.30
N LEU A 657 10.26 -14.76 -18.10
CA LEU A 657 9.03 -15.51 -17.87
C LEU A 657 7.81 -14.70 -18.28
N GLY A 658 7.69 -13.45 -17.79
CA GLY A 658 6.57 -12.57 -18.14
C GLY A 658 6.48 -12.26 -19.63
N LEU A 659 7.62 -12.02 -20.31
CA LEU A 659 7.66 -11.85 -21.76
C LEU A 659 7.19 -13.12 -22.52
N ALA A 660 7.58 -14.32 -22.06
CA ALA A 660 7.15 -15.58 -22.65
C ALA A 660 5.65 -15.84 -22.45
N VAL A 661 5.11 -15.62 -21.24
CA VAL A 661 3.68 -15.83 -20.96
C VAL A 661 2.82 -14.81 -21.70
N ALA A 662 3.15 -13.51 -21.67
CA ALA A 662 2.39 -12.49 -22.40
C ALA A 662 2.45 -12.68 -23.93
N ALA A 663 3.56 -13.16 -24.48
CA ALA A 663 3.63 -13.52 -25.90
C ALA A 663 2.84 -14.82 -26.22
N GLY A 664 2.85 -15.81 -25.31
CA GLY A 664 2.04 -17.01 -25.42
C GLY A 664 0.54 -16.74 -25.38
N ALA A 665 0.11 -15.85 -24.49
CA ALA A 665 -1.27 -15.37 -24.36
C ALA A 665 -1.77 -14.73 -25.66
N ARG A 666 -1.06 -13.72 -26.17
CA ARG A 666 -1.39 -13.05 -27.45
C ARG A 666 -1.41 -13.99 -28.66
N ALA A 667 -0.67 -15.10 -28.62
CA ALA A 667 -0.63 -16.11 -29.66
C ALA A 667 -1.59 -17.30 -29.44
N GLY A 668 -2.41 -17.29 -28.37
CA GLY A 668 -3.35 -18.38 -28.04
C GLY A 668 -2.66 -19.69 -27.64
N LEU A 669 -1.41 -19.64 -27.18
CA LEU A 669 -0.58 -20.80 -26.81
C LEU A 669 -0.71 -21.20 -25.33
N VAL A 670 -1.48 -20.43 -24.54
CA VAL A 670 -1.69 -20.63 -23.10
C VAL A 670 -3.18 -20.57 -22.81
N SER A 671 -3.73 -21.58 -22.14
CA SER A 671 -5.16 -21.63 -21.75
C SER A 671 -5.39 -21.22 -20.30
N ALA A 672 -4.39 -21.48 -19.45
CA ALA A 672 -4.30 -21.00 -18.07
C ALA A 672 -2.83 -20.90 -17.64
N ALA A 673 -2.53 -20.04 -16.69
CA ALA A 673 -1.24 -19.94 -16.01
C ALA A 673 -1.48 -19.58 -14.54
N HIS A 674 -0.52 -19.93 -13.70
CA HIS A 674 -0.53 -19.66 -12.27
C HIS A 674 0.92 -19.50 -11.80
N ASP A 675 1.14 -18.63 -10.83
CA ASP A 675 2.42 -18.39 -10.18
C ASP A 675 2.93 -19.62 -9.35
N LEU A 676 4.15 -19.53 -8.80
CA LEU A 676 4.68 -20.44 -7.78
C LEU A 676 5.28 -19.62 -6.62
N SER A 677 4.41 -19.24 -5.70
CA SER A 677 4.62 -18.48 -4.46
C SER A 677 4.72 -19.41 -3.24
N ASP A 678 4.19 -18.99 -2.08
CA ASP A 678 4.10 -19.74 -0.82
C ASP A 678 3.52 -21.16 -1.06
N GLY A 679 4.13 -22.18 -0.44
CA GLY A 679 3.75 -23.59 -0.62
C GLY A 679 4.16 -24.22 -1.96
N GLY A 680 4.62 -23.44 -2.94
CA GLY A 680 5.28 -23.90 -4.15
C GLY A 680 4.41 -24.71 -5.12
N LEU A 681 5.02 -25.68 -5.82
CA LEU A 681 4.35 -26.46 -6.87
C LEU A 681 3.16 -27.28 -6.33
N ALA A 682 3.25 -27.75 -5.09
CA ALA A 682 2.15 -28.46 -4.44
C ALA A 682 0.89 -27.58 -4.33
N GLN A 683 1.05 -26.35 -3.82
CA GLN A 683 -0.05 -25.40 -3.69
C GLN A 683 -0.59 -25.00 -5.06
N ALA A 684 0.28 -24.61 -5.99
CA ALA A 684 -0.13 -24.22 -7.34
C ALA A 684 -0.92 -25.33 -8.08
N LEU A 685 -0.60 -26.61 -7.85
CA LEU A 685 -1.37 -27.74 -8.37
C LEU A 685 -2.73 -27.89 -7.67
N VAL A 686 -2.80 -27.68 -6.35
CA VAL A 686 -4.05 -27.76 -5.57
C VAL A 686 -5.02 -26.67 -6.00
N GLU A 687 -4.60 -25.40 -5.99
CA GLU A 687 -5.43 -24.26 -6.39
C GLU A 687 -5.90 -24.40 -7.84
N SER A 688 -4.98 -24.75 -8.75
CA SER A 688 -5.33 -24.94 -10.16
C SER A 688 -6.36 -26.04 -10.40
N CYS A 689 -6.33 -27.14 -9.63
CA CYS A 689 -7.34 -28.18 -9.71
C CYS A 689 -8.67 -27.74 -9.06
N LEU A 690 -8.62 -27.08 -7.91
CA LEU A 690 -9.80 -26.71 -7.14
C LEU A 690 -10.64 -25.62 -7.80
N ARG A 691 -10.00 -24.63 -8.46
CA ARG A 691 -10.63 -23.47 -9.12
C ARG A 691 -11.82 -23.82 -10.02
N HIS A 692 -11.76 -24.96 -10.71
CA HIS A 692 -12.85 -25.47 -11.55
C HIS A 692 -13.24 -26.93 -11.24
N GLY A 693 -12.58 -27.58 -10.27
CA GLY A 693 -12.82 -28.99 -9.91
C GLY A 693 -12.34 -29.99 -10.96
N VAL A 694 -11.31 -29.64 -11.73
CA VAL A 694 -10.71 -30.46 -12.80
C VAL A 694 -9.44 -31.13 -12.28
N GLY A 695 -9.25 -32.41 -12.58
CA GLY A 695 -8.07 -33.17 -12.11
C GLY A 695 -6.81 -32.91 -12.92
N ALA A 696 -5.70 -33.46 -12.45
CA ALA A 696 -4.42 -33.41 -13.16
C ALA A 696 -3.57 -34.67 -12.87
N GLN A 697 -2.87 -35.14 -13.89
CA GLN A 697 -1.86 -36.19 -13.76
C GLN A 697 -0.47 -35.60 -14.08
N VAL A 698 0.37 -35.49 -13.06
CA VAL A 698 1.74 -34.98 -13.16
C VAL A 698 2.78 -36.05 -12.85
N ALA A 699 3.94 -35.95 -13.46
CA ALA A 699 5.13 -36.72 -13.13
C ALA A 699 6.28 -35.73 -12.85
N LEU A 700 6.86 -35.83 -11.66
CA LEU A 700 8.01 -34.98 -11.29
C LEU A 700 9.22 -35.38 -12.15
N PRO A 701 10.05 -34.43 -12.61
CA PRO A 701 11.18 -34.71 -13.50
C PRO A 701 12.27 -35.53 -12.80
N ASP A 702 12.86 -36.49 -13.53
CA ASP A 702 14.07 -37.18 -13.11
C ASP A 702 15.22 -36.18 -12.90
N GLY A 703 15.80 -36.13 -11.69
CA GLY A 703 16.81 -35.12 -11.35
C GLY A 703 17.53 -35.35 -10.02
N PRO A 704 18.37 -34.38 -9.60
CA PRO A 704 19.11 -34.43 -8.34
C PRO A 704 18.29 -33.95 -7.12
N LEU A 705 17.09 -33.43 -7.33
CA LEU A 705 16.15 -33.01 -6.28
C LEU A 705 15.18 -34.15 -5.97
N ASP A 706 14.78 -34.28 -4.70
CA ASP A 706 13.78 -35.27 -4.30
C ASP A 706 12.35 -34.77 -4.58
N ALA A 707 11.39 -35.71 -4.56
CA ALA A 707 9.98 -35.40 -4.80
C ALA A 707 9.42 -34.34 -3.83
N PHE A 708 9.92 -34.32 -2.59
CA PHE A 708 9.61 -33.30 -1.60
C PHE A 708 10.06 -31.90 -2.06
N THR A 709 11.34 -31.72 -2.40
CA THR A 709 11.88 -30.42 -2.83
C THR A 709 11.22 -29.94 -4.11
N MET A 710 10.92 -30.86 -5.05
CA MET A 710 10.19 -30.51 -6.28
C MET A 710 8.76 -30.02 -6.04
N LEU A 711 8.12 -30.44 -4.95
CA LEU A 711 6.75 -30.05 -4.59
C LEU A 711 6.70 -28.79 -3.73
N PHE A 712 7.55 -28.68 -2.70
CA PHE A 712 7.38 -27.71 -1.60
C PHE A 712 8.47 -26.64 -1.49
N ALA A 713 9.46 -26.61 -2.39
CA ALA A 713 10.40 -25.49 -2.44
C ALA A 713 9.81 -24.27 -3.14
N GLU A 714 10.08 -23.09 -2.61
CA GLU A 714 9.47 -21.79 -2.98
C GLU A 714 10.45 -20.92 -3.80
N SER A 715 11.26 -21.54 -4.66
CA SER A 715 12.10 -20.81 -5.62
C SER A 715 11.30 -19.81 -6.47
N ALA A 716 11.74 -18.55 -6.48
CA ALA A 716 11.23 -17.52 -7.39
C ALA A 716 11.53 -17.84 -8.87
N GLY A 717 10.97 -17.07 -9.81
CA GLY A 717 11.21 -17.24 -11.24
C GLY A 717 10.48 -18.41 -11.88
N ARG A 718 9.39 -18.90 -11.27
CA ARG A 718 8.63 -20.08 -11.71
C ARG A 718 7.13 -19.80 -11.87
N ALA A 719 6.50 -20.49 -12.81
CA ALA A 719 5.05 -20.50 -13.03
C ALA A 719 4.59 -21.86 -13.59
N LEU A 720 3.36 -22.25 -13.30
CA LEU A 720 2.69 -23.44 -13.86
C LEU A 720 1.78 -23.02 -15.00
N VAL A 721 1.95 -23.62 -16.18
CA VAL A 721 1.24 -23.22 -17.41
C VAL A 721 0.51 -24.41 -18.03
N ALA A 722 -0.77 -24.20 -18.38
CA ALA A 722 -1.55 -25.12 -19.20
C ALA A 722 -1.49 -24.67 -20.68
N VAL A 723 -1.04 -25.58 -21.55
CA VAL A 723 -0.84 -25.35 -22.98
C VAL A 723 -1.82 -26.19 -23.80
N PRO A 724 -2.62 -25.57 -24.70
CA PRO A 724 -3.52 -26.29 -25.59
C PRO A 724 -2.84 -27.41 -26.38
N ARG A 725 -3.51 -28.56 -26.47
CA ARG A 725 -2.95 -29.74 -27.17
C ARG A 725 -2.56 -29.42 -28.62
N GLY A 726 -1.34 -29.78 -29.00
CA GLY A 726 -0.73 -29.47 -30.29
C GLY A 726 0.06 -28.16 -30.34
N HIS A 727 -0.06 -27.30 -29.33
CA HIS A 727 0.68 -26.04 -29.23
C HIS A 727 1.95 -26.16 -28.37
N GLU A 728 2.22 -27.33 -27.78
CA GLU A 728 3.32 -27.57 -26.82
C GLU A 728 4.68 -27.19 -27.40
N LYS A 729 4.90 -27.53 -28.68
CA LYS A 729 6.15 -27.19 -29.39
C LYS A 729 6.30 -25.72 -29.74
N ALA A 730 5.18 -25.00 -29.92
CA ALA A 730 5.20 -23.57 -30.19
C ALA A 730 5.51 -22.80 -28.89
N PHE A 731 4.88 -23.18 -27.77
CA PHE A 731 5.15 -22.56 -26.48
C PHE A 731 6.55 -22.91 -25.95
N ALA A 732 7.01 -24.17 -26.11
CA ALA A 732 8.38 -24.56 -25.82
C ALA A 732 9.41 -23.75 -26.62
N GLY A 733 9.19 -23.59 -27.94
CA GLY A 733 10.05 -22.75 -28.78
C GLY A 733 10.08 -21.29 -28.36
N LEU A 734 8.95 -20.73 -27.93
CA LEU A 734 8.87 -19.38 -27.36
C LEU A 734 9.64 -19.27 -26.04
N CYS A 735 9.57 -20.28 -25.16
CA CYS A 735 10.36 -20.31 -23.92
C CYS A 735 11.87 -20.41 -24.22
N ASP A 736 12.26 -21.24 -25.20
CA ASP A 736 13.65 -21.35 -25.67
C ASP A 736 14.16 -20.01 -26.25
N GLU A 737 13.35 -19.32 -27.06
CA GLU A 737 13.65 -18.00 -27.64
C GLU A 737 13.79 -16.89 -26.57
N GLN A 738 12.97 -16.92 -25.52
CA GLN A 738 13.07 -15.97 -24.39
C GLN A 738 14.10 -16.38 -23.33
N GLY A 739 14.73 -17.56 -23.43
CA GLY A 739 15.67 -18.05 -22.42
C GLY A 739 15.01 -18.35 -21.07
N VAL A 740 13.81 -18.92 -21.10
CA VAL A 740 13.04 -19.39 -19.94
C VAL A 740 13.19 -20.91 -19.83
N PRO A 741 13.83 -21.44 -18.77
CA PRO A 741 13.84 -22.88 -18.51
C PRO A 741 12.42 -23.41 -18.38
N TRP A 742 12.15 -24.60 -18.94
CA TRP A 742 10.83 -25.22 -18.87
C TRP A 742 10.93 -26.74 -18.74
N THR A 743 9.89 -27.37 -18.23
CA THR A 743 9.76 -28.82 -18.07
C THR A 743 8.33 -29.25 -18.32
N ALA A 744 8.11 -30.22 -19.20
CA ALA A 744 6.80 -30.85 -19.38
C ALA A 744 6.48 -31.70 -18.14
N LEU A 745 5.47 -31.29 -17.38
CA LEU A 745 5.14 -31.83 -16.05
C LEU A 745 4.02 -32.87 -16.10
N GLY A 746 3.05 -32.74 -17.01
CA GLY A 746 1.89 -33.62 -17.02
C GLY A 746 0.78 -33.23 -17.98
N VAL A 747 -0.45 -33.62 -17.65
CA VAL A 747 -1.67 -33.24 -18.35
C VAL A 747 -2.80 -32.95 -17.37
N VAL A 748 -3.73 -32.09 -17.79
CA VAL A 748 -5.04 -31.94 -17.17
C VAL A 748 -5.87 -33.20 -17.42
N ASP A 749 -6.60 -33.67 -16.41
CA ASP A 749 -7.48 -34.84 -16.47
C ASP A 749 -8.93 -34.48 -16.07
N PRO A 750 -9.81 -34.20 -17.05
CA PRO A 750 -11.23 -33.92 -16.80
C PRO A 750 -12.08 -35.19 -16.56
N HIS A 751 -11.48 -36.37 -16.51
CA HIS A 751 -12.18 -37.64 -16.31
C HIS A 751 -11.93 -38.24 -14.91
N GLN A 752 -10.78 -37.96 -14.30
CA GLN A 752 -10.45 -38.35 -12.93
C GLN A 752 -10.44 -37.10 -12.02
N PRO A 753 -11.43 -36.90 -11.12
CA PRO A 753 -11.47 -35.76 -10.20
C PRO A 753 -10.49 -35.95 -9.02
N ALA A 754 -9.20 -36.01 -9.32
CA ALA A 754 -8.10 -36.09 -8.37
C ALA A 754 -6.83 -35.40 -8.92
N LEU A 755 -5.97 -34.96 -8.00
CA LEU A 755 -4.58 -34.64 -8.29
C LEU A 755 -3.73 -35.90 -8.11
N THR A 756 -3.13 -36.41 -9.18
CA THR A 756 -2.23 -37.57 -9.16
C THR A 756 -0.80 -37.11 -9.43
N VAL A 757 0.08 -37.29 -8.43
CA VAL A 757 1.53 -37.16 -8.59
C VAL A 757 2.10 -38.56 -8.77
N ARG A 758 2.49 -38.89 -10.00
CA ARG A 758 2.91 -40.25 -10.41
C ARG A 758 4.02 -40.79 -9.51
N ASP A 759 3.89 -42.06 -9.16
CA ASP A 759 4.77 -42.82 -8.27
C ASP A 759 4.94 -42.22 -6.85
N GLN A 760 4.16 -41.18 -6.50
CA GLN A 760 4.07 -40.61 -5.15
C GLN A 760 2.67 -40.86 -4.55
N PHE A 761 1.63 -40.15 -5.01
CA PHE A 761 0.31 -40.19 -4.39
C PHE A 761 -0.85 -39.84 -5.34
N THR A 762 -2.08 -39.96 -4.84
CA THR A 762 -3.29 -39.42 -5.49
C THR A 762 -4.25 -38.88 -4.44
N LEU A 763 -4.72 -37.65 -4.65
CA LEU A 763 -5.60 -36.89 -3.76
C LEU A 763 -6.92 -36.56 -4.47
N PRO A 764 -8.06 -37.11 -4.03
CA PRO A 764 -9.38 -36.74 -4.55
C PRO A 764 -9.65 -35.24 -4.35
N LEU A 765 -10.22 -34.56 -5.35
CA LEU A 765 -10.50 -33.12 -5.25
C LEU A 765 -11.59 -32.77 -4.22
N ALA A 766 -12.37 -33.76 -3.76
CA ALA A 766 -13.29 -33.60 -2.65
C ALA A 766 -12.54 -33.39 -1.31
N GLU A 767 -11.48 -34.17 -1.08
CA GLU A 767 -10.67 -34.15 0.14
C GLU A 767 -9.77 -32.90 0.18
N LEU A 768 -9.17 -32.53 -0.97
CA LEU A 768 -8.48 -31.25 -1.11
C LEU A 768 -9.39 -30.05 -0.88
N ARG A 769 -10.65 -30.09 -1.35
CA ARG A 769 -11.62 -29.02 -1.11
C ARG A 769 -12.02 -28.94 0.36
N GLU A 770 -12.24 -30.07 1.02
CA GLU A 770 -12.55 -30.14 2.46
C GLU A 770 -11.40 -29.54 3.29
N ALA A 771 -10.15 -29.92 3.00
CA ALA A 771 -8.96 -29.35 3.63
C ALA A 771 -8.85 -27.83 3.40
N ALA A 772 -8.96 -27.37 2.14
CA ALA A 772 -8.79 -25.96 1.81
C ALA A 772 -9.92 -25.04 2.34
N THR A 773 -11.17 -25.50 2.36
CA THR A 773 -12.33 -24.63 2.66
C THR A 773 -12.78 -24.64 4.12
N ALA A 774 -12.34 -25.61 4.94
CA ALA A 774 -12.81 -25.74 6.32
C ALA A 774 -12.16 -24.74 7.31
N THR A 775 -10.95 -24.24 7.03
CA THR A 775 -10.10 -23.58 8.04
C THR A 775 -10.65 -22.24 8.54
N LEU A 776 -10.86 -21.24 7.67
CA LEU A 776 -11.34 -19.93 8.13
C LEU A 776 -12.77 -19.99 8.71
N PRO A 777 -13.76 -20.69 8.11
CA PRO A 777 -15.06 -20.90 8.74
C PRO A 777 -14.97 -21.60 10.11
N GLY A 778 -14.11 -22.62 10.23
CA GLY A 778 -13.90 -23.35 11.49
C GLY A 778 -13.29 -22.51 12.61
N LEU A 779 -12.52 -21.48 12.27
CA LEU A 779 -11.93 -20.53 13.22
C LEU A 779 -12.89 -19.40 13.61
N PHE A 780 -13.66 -18.86 12.65
CA PHE A 780 -14.37 -17.59 12.84
C PHE A 780 -15.91 -17.67 12.91
N ASP A 781 -16.55 -18.70 12.35
CA ASP A 781 -18.03 -18.85 12.41
C ASP A 781 -18.52 -19.56 13.69
N GLY A 782 -17.61 -20.02 14.54
CA GLY A 782 -17.91 -20.77 15.75
C GLY A 782 -18.65 -19.95 16.82
N PRO A 783 -19.41 -20.58 17.74
CA PRO A 783 -20.18 -19.89 18.78
C PRO A 783 -19.32 -19.10 19.79
N ALA A 784 -17.99 -19.14 19.70
CA ALA A 784 -17.08 -18.25 20.42
C ALA A 784 -17.15 -16.79 19.92
N ALA A 785 -17.43 -16.57 18.63
CA ALA A 785 -17.61 -15.24 18.05
C ALA A 785 -18.91 -14.56 18.53
N ALA A 786 -19.98 -15.35 18.70
CA ALA A 786 -21.30 -14.86 19.07
C ALA A 786 -21.49 -14.52 20.57
N VAL A 787 -20.47 -14.74 21.43
CA VAL A 787 -20.58 -14.58 22.89
C VAL A 787 -19.46 -13.69 23.44
N ARG A 788 -19.27 -12.51 22.82
CA ARG A 788 -18.37 -11.44 23.30
C ARG A 788 -18.93 -10.02 23.25
N GLU A 789 -20.25 -9.85 23.18
CA GLU A 789 -20.83 -8.60 23.70
C GLU A 789 -20.52 -8.50 25.20
N THR A 790 -19.83 -7.43 25.62
CA THR A 790 -19.51 -7.18 27.03
C THR A 790 -20.79 -7.05 27.87
N PRO A 791 -20.96 -7.80 28.97
CA PRO A 791 -22.10 -7.65 29.86
C PRO A 791 -22.18 -6.23 30.44
N ALA A 792 -23.28 -5.52 30.15
CA ALA A 792 -23.55 -4.18 30.66
C ALA A 792 -24.02 -4.23 32.12
N GLU A 793 -23.12 -4.52 33.06
CA GLU A 793 -23.45 -4.58 34.48
C GLU A 793 -23.52 -3.18 35.14
N ALA A 794 -24.70 -2.87 35.69
CA ALA A 794 -24.94 -1.96 36.80
C ALA A 794 -24.43 -0.50 36.70
N ARG A 795 -25.10 0.32 35.87
CA ARG A 795 -25.32 1.75 36.19
C ARG A 795 -26.71 1.94 36.79
N ASP A 796 -26.81 1.84 38.11
CA ASP A 796 -28.05 2.03 38.86
C ASP A 796 -28.06 3.38 39.61
N ALA A 797 -29.26 3.86 39.98
CA ALA A 797 -29.54 5.00 40.86
C ALA A 797 -29.16 6.45 40.44
N VAL A 798 -29.87 7.02 39.45
CA VAL A 798 -30.60 8.31 39.55
C VAL A 798 -31.82 8.19 38.60
N GLY A 799 -33.07 8.53 38.92
CA GLY A 799 -33.64 9.26 40.06
C GLY A 799 -34.87 10.06 39.58
N THR A 800 -35.98 9.37 39.30
CA THR A 800 -37.11 9.88 38.50
C THR A 800 -38.04 10.84 39.27
N PRO A 801 -38.42 12.01 38.70
CA PRO A 801 -39.59 12.79 39.13
C PRO A 801 -40.90 12.26 38.49
N THR A 802 -41.98 12.20 39.27
CA THR A 802 -43.29 11.66 38.87
C THR A 802 -44.30 12.74 38.44
N ALA A 803 -45.12 12.47 37.40
CA ALA A 803 -46.54 12.88 37.25
C ALA A 803 -47.04 12.63 35.80
N ASP A 804 -48.31 12.35 35.49
CA ASP A 804 -49.43 11.68 36.21
C ASP A 804 -50.56 11.37 35.18
N ALA A 805 -51.68 10.79 35.62
CA ALA A 805 -53.03 10.80 35.01
C ALA A 805 -53.36 9.84 33.83
N THR A 806 -53.98 8.70 34.19
CA THR A 806 -55.33 8.21 33.77
C THR A 806 -55.80 8.20 32.29
N ALA A 807 -56.69 7.31 31.84
CA ALA A 807 -57.16 5.99 32.31
C ALA A 807 -58.16 5.35 31.28
N THR A 808 -58.33 4.02 31.37
CA THR A 808 -59.57 3.18 31.24
C THR A 808 -59.36 1.90 30.42
N ALA A 809 -60.21 0.88 30.64
CA ALA A 809 -60.02 -0.48 30.13
C ALA A 809 -61.34 -1.18 29.76
N SER A 810 -61.30 -2.12 28.80
CA SER A 810 -62.15 -3.33 28.81
C SER A 810 -61.76 -4.40 27.78
N THR A 811 -61.52 -5.61 28.29
CA THR A 811 -61.91 -6.94 27.74
C THR A 811 -61.80 -7.27 26.22
N GLY A 812 -61.05 -8.33 25.88
CA GLY A 812 -61.28 -9.10 24.65
C GLY A 812 -60.12 -9.99 24.16
N SER A 813 -60.16 -11.29 24.48
CA SER A 813 -59.35 -12.35 23.81
C SER A 813 -60.22 -13.05 22.73
N PRO A 814 -59.69 -13.90 21.80
CA PRO A 814 -58.31 -14.41 21.68
C PRO A 814 -57.77 -14.42 20.22
N SER A 815 -56.73 -15.25 20.01
CA SER A 815 -56.24 -15.84 18.73
C SER A 815 -55.01 -15.18 18.09
N THR A 816 -54.05 -16.02 17.73
CA THR A 816 -52.76 -15.68 17.09
C THR A 816 -52.81 -15.96 15.58
N THR A 817 -52.08 -15.17 14.79
CA THR A 817 -51.84 -15.43 13.35
C THR A 817 -50.53 -14.74 12.94
N PRO A 818 -49.61 -15.41 12.21
CA PRO A 818 -48.34 -14.82 11.77
C PRO A 818 -48.48 -13.87 10.56
N PRO A 819 -47.47 -13.03 10.26
CA PRO A 819 -47.50 -12.05 9.17
C PRO A 819 -47.41 -12.67 7.75
N PRO A 820 -47.81 -11.91 6.69
CA PRO A 820 -48.02 -12.46 5.35
C PRO A 820 -46.81 -12.39 4.41
N THR A 821 -46.78 -13.29 3.42
CA THR A 821 -45.85 -13.30 2.27
C THR A 821 -46.43 -12.52 1.07
N PRO A 822 -45.63 -11.77 0.29
CA PRO A 822 -46.08 -11.19 -0.99
C PRO A 822 -46.28 -12.26 -2.07
N ALA A 823 -47.27 -12.09 -2.95
CA ALA A 823 -47.58 -13.03 -4.03
C ALA A 823 -47.67 -12.34 -5.40
N ALA A 824 -47.18 -13.00 -6.45
CA ALA A 824 -47.06 -12.44 -7.80
C ALA A 824 -48.24 -12.77 -8.73
N ALA A 825 -48.45 -11.93 -9.75
CA ALA A 825 -49.37 -12.13 -10.87
C ALA A 825 -48.99 -11.19 -12.04
N LYS A 826 -49.24 -11.47 -13.33
CA LYS A 826 -49.63 -12.70 -14.06
C LYS A 826 -49.39 -12.46 -15.56
N SER A 827 -48.95 -13.46 -16.32
CA SER A 827 -48.77 -13.36 -17.78
C SER A 827 -49.84 -14.17 -18.56
N PRO A 828 -50.34 -13.68 -19.72
CA PRO A 828 -51.23 -14.44 -20.61
C PRO A 828 -50.46 -15.35 -21.59
N THR A 829 -51.16 -16.27 -22.24
CA THR A 829 -50.58 -17.42 -22.98
C THR A 829 -50.98 -17.46 -24.46
N ALA A 830 -50.09 -17.90 -25.35
CA ALA A 830 -50.43 -18.33 -26.71
C ALA A 830 -49.52 -19.48 -27.22
N THR A 831 -50.15 -20.44 -27.89
CA THR A 831 -49.73 -21.76 -28.39
C THR A 831 -48.43 -21.87 -29.23
N ALA A 832 -47.90 -23.11 -29.29
CA ALA A 832 -46.60 -23.47 -29.90
C ALA A 832 -46.61 -23.78 -31.41
N GLY A 833 -45.40 -23.76 -32.00
CA GLY A 833 -45.04 -24.33 -33.30
C GLY A 833 -43.67 -25.04 -33.24
N LYS A 834 -43.40 -25.99 -34.15
CA LYS A 834 -42.16 -26.80 -34.14
C LYS A 834 -40.94 -26.06 -34.75
N PRO A 835 -39.72 -26.34 -34.26
CA PRO A 835 -38.48 -25.92 -34.93
C PRO A 835 -38.18 -26.75 -36.19
N THR A 836 -37.39 -26.19 -37.10
CA THR A 836 -36.81 -26.81 -38.30
C THR A 836 -35.33 -26.35 -38.38
N PRO A 837 -34.36 -27.21 -38.73
CA PRO A 837 -32.94 -26.87 -38.59
C PRO A 837 -32.44 -25.85 -39.65
N PRO A 838 -31.37 -25.08 -39.36
CA PRO A 838 -30.69 -24.26 -40.35
C PRO A 838 -29.97 -25.12 -41.41
N THR A 839 -29.69 -24.53 -42.58
CA THR A 839 -29.08 -25.21 -43.74
C THR A 839 -27.73 -24.56 -44.10
N GLU A 840 -26.83 -25.34 -44.68
CA GLU A 840 -25.46 -24.95 -45.04
C GLU A 840 -25.38 -23.91 -46.19
N PRO A 841 -24.30 -23.09 -46.27
CA PRO A 841 -23.97 -22.27 -47.43
C PRO A 841 -23.18 -23.09 -48.50
N PRO A 842 -23.34 -22.81 -49.81
CA PRO A 842 -22.76 -23.65 -50.87
C PRO A 842 -21.41 -23.15 -51.46
N THR A 843 -20.66 -24.11 -52.00
CA THR A 843 -19.69 -23.98 -53.11
C THR A 843 -20.32 -24.67 -54.35
N GLU A 844 -19.93 -24.58 -55.63
CA GLU A 844 -18.70 -24.23 -56.40
C GLU A 844 -19.14 -23.43 -57.69
N ALA A 845 -18.37 -22.51 -58.31
CA ALA A 845 -17.19 -22.58 -59.20
C ALA A 845 -17.46 -22.79 -60.73
N GLU A 846 -16.38 -22.67 -61.55
CA GLU A 846 -16.29 -22.59 -63.03
C GLU A 846 -16.73 -21.25 -63.71
N ALA A 847 -16.10 -20.74 -64.78
CA ALA A 847 -15.06 -21.29 -65.68
C ALA A 847 -13.96 -20.28 -66.10
N SER A 848 -12.88 -20.77 -66.74
CA SER A 848 -11.67 -20.05 -67.22
C SER A 848 -11.78 -19.63 -68.72
N PRO A 849 -10.81 -18.93 -69.40
CA PRO A 849 -9.37 -19.25 -69.49
C PRO A 849 -8.40 -18.02 -69.48
N ALA A 850 -7.09 -18.29 -69.73
CA ALA A 850 -5.96 -17.42 -69.34
C ALA A 850 -5.05 -16.88 -70.48
N THR A 851 -4.26 -15.86 -70.16
CA THR A 851 -2.97 -15.39 -70.75
C THR A 851 -2.37 -14.33 -69.80
N GLU A 852 -1.06 -14.21 -69.53
CA GLU A 852 0.09 -15.07 -69.82
C GLU A 852 1.20 -14.90 -68.72
N SER A 853 2.46 -14.60 -69.04
CA SER A 853 3.64 -14.47 -68.14
C SER A 853 4.81 -13.76 -68.89
N PRO A 854 6.06 -13.56 -68.39
CA PRO A 854 6.67 -13.89 -67.09
C PRO A 854 7.58 -12.80 -66.42
N SER A 855 7.97 -13.06 -65.15
CA SER A 855 9.29 -12.83 -64.51
C SER A 855 10.00 -11.44 -64.50
N GLY A 856 10.56 -11.07 -63.33
CA GLY A 856 11.65 -10.07 -63.21
C GLY A 856 12.14 -9.91 -61.76
N THR A 857 13.45 -10.02 -61.52
CA THR A 857 14.06 -10.08 -60.17
C THR A 857 15.06 -8.94 -59.94
N SER A 858 15.37 -8.63 -58.66
CA SER A 858 16.56 -7.86 -58.18
C SER A 858 16.57 -6.33 -58.49
N ALA A 859 17.37 -5.49 -57.83
CA ALA A 859 17.91 -5.47 -56.44
C ALA A 859 18.56 -4.09 -56.15
N THR A 860 18.78 -3.80 -54.84
CA THR A 860 19.83 -2.93 -54.26
C THR A 860 20.46 -1.80 -55.10
N GLY A 861 20.31 -0.54 -54.65
CA GLY A 861 21.08 0.59 -55.19
C GLY A 861 21.04 1.86 -54.33
N SER A 862 21.98 1.99 -53.37
CA SER A 862 22.23 3.25 -52.64
C SER A 862 23.36 4.03 -53.31
N LEU A 863 23.30 5.38 -53.31
CA LEU A 863 24.40 6.28 -52.88
C LEU A 863 24.14 7.80 -53.03
N SER A 864 24.66 8.54 -52.05
CA SER A 864 25.05 9.98 -51.99
C SER A 864 24.63 10.98 -53.09
N GLY A 865 23.95 12.06 -52.68
CA GLY A 865 23.74 13.29 -53.48
C GLY A 865 24.77 14.41 -53.21
N THR A 866 24.54 15.63 -53.73
CA THR A 866 25.07 16.90 -53.15
C THR A 866 24.47 18.19 -53.76
N LYS A 867 24.10 19.14 -52.88
CA LYS A 867 24.17 20.62 -52.97
C LYS A 867 23.52 21.46 -54.11
N ALA A 868 22.68 22.42 -53.62
CA ALA A 868 22.77 23.89 -53.79
C ALA A 868 21.80 24.65 -54.74
N GLU A 869 21.76 25.98 -54.51
CA GLU A 869 20.92 27.06 -55.11
C GLU A 869 19.43 27.06 -54.67
N GLY A 870 18.75 28.21 -54.46
CA GLY A 870 19.17 29.63 -54.43
C GLY A 870 18.01 30.57 -53.97
N SER A 871 18.30 31.79 -53.49
CA SER A 871 17.30 32.78 -52.98
C SER A 871 16.88 33.84 -54.02
N PRO A 872 15.76 34.57 -53.80
CA PRO A 872 15.80 35.95 -53.23
C PRO A 872 14.89 36.11 -51.98
N SER A 873 15.20 36.91 -50.94
CA SER A 873 15.23 38.40 -50.81
C SER A 873 13.82 39.06 -50.75
N SER A 874 13.52 40.16 -50.04
CA SER A 874 14.24 41.16 -49.19
C SER A 874 13.17 42.21 -48.70
N THR A 875 13.21 43.05 -47.64
CA THR A 875 14.06 43.50 -46.48
C THR A 875 13.17 44.44 -45.62
N LYS A 876 13.45 45.07 -44.45
CA LYS A 876 14.59 45.38 -43.52
C LYS A 876 14.03 45.25 -42.05
N ALA A 877 14.67 45.43 -40.88
CA ALA A 877 15.63 46.40 -40.27
C ALA A 877 15.02 47.79 -39.90
N GLU A 878 15.45 48.56 -38.88
CA GLU A 878 16.71 48.63 -38.08
C GLU A 878 16.38 48.88 -36.57
N GLY A 879 17.28 48.84 -35.57
CA GLY A 879 18.74 48.65 -35.49
C GLY A 879 19.27 48.71 -34.04
N SER A 880 20.60 48.69 -33.83
CA SER A 880 21.26 48.72 -32.50
C SER A 880 22.18 49.94 -32.33
N PRO A 881 22.70 50.21 -31.11
CA PRO A 881 24.15 50.38 -30.97
C PRO A 881 24.79 49.71 -29.72
N SER A 882 26.12 49.75 -29.65
CA SER A 882 26.99 49.01 -28.70
C SER A 882 27.89 49.92 -27.83
N SER A 883 28.44 49.42 -26.71
CA SER A 883 29.83 49.65 -26.20
C SER A 883 29.96 49.34 -24.69
N THR A 884 31.13 49.23 -24.01
CA THR A 884 32.44 48.56 -24.23
C THR A 884 33.28 48.70 -22.92
N LYS A 885 34.25 47.80 -22.65
CA LYS A 885 35.37 47.93 -21.67
C LYS A 885 35.02 47.93 -20.15
N ALA A 886 35.95 47.75 -19.21
CA ALA A 886 37.21 46.94 -19.13
C ALA A 886 37.83 47.01 -17.71
N GLU A 887 38.62 45.98 -17.34
CA GLU A 887 39.73 45.95 -16.34
C GLU A 887 39.49 46.37 -14.87
N GLY A 888 40.07 45.60 -13.93
CA GLY A 888 40.17 45.98 -12.50
C GLY A 888 40.64 44.87 -11.56
N SER A 889 41.94 44.81 -11.25
CA SER A 889 42.50 43.93 -10.19
C SER A 889 43.78 44.51 -9.58
N PRO A 890 43.94 44.41 -8.25
CA PRO A 890 45.23 44.24 -7.58
C PRO A 890 45.19 43.04 -6.61
N SER A 891 45.97 41.97 -6.82
CA SER A 891 47.31 41.73 -6.24
C SER A 891 47.38 41.67 -4.69
N GLY A 892 47.93 40.63 -4.05
CA GLY A 892 48.54 39.38 -4.55
C GLY A 892 49.61 38.82 -3.58
N THR A 893 50.27 37.70 -3.95
CA THR A 893 51.42 37.04 -3.22
C THR A 893 51.08 36.45 -1.83
N LYS A 894 51.71 35.39 -1.25
CA LYS A 894 52.76 34.38 -1.60
C LYS A 894 52.73 33.27 -0.50
N ALA A 895 53.39 32.09 -0.52
CA ALA A 895 54.22 31.34 -1.47
C ALA A 895 54.17 29.81 -1.12
N GLU A 896 55.31 29.10 -1.13
CA GLU A 896 55.54 27.74 -0.62
C GLU A 896 55.45 27.65 0.94
N GLY A 897 55.37 26.49 1.62
CA GLY A 897 55.32 25.07 1.23
C GLY A 897 55.82 24.13 2.35
N ALA A 898 55.91 22.82 2.07
CA ALA A 898 56.50 21.73 2.89
C ALA A 898 55.71 21.17 4.11
N ALA A 899 55.87 19.86 4.31
CA ALA A 899 55.65 19.10 5.56
C ALA A 899 57.03 18.78 6.20
N PRO A 900 57.18 18.19 7.42
CA PRO A 900 56.80 16.79 7.67
C PRO A 900 56.41 16.44 9.14
N ALA A 901 56.37 15.13 9.41
CA ALA A 901 55.86 14.41 10.59
C ALA A 901 56.61 14.54 11.94
N GLY A 902 55.91 14.08 12.99
CA GLY A 902 56.44 13.59 14.29
C GLY A 902 55.96 14.40 15.51
N SER A 903 55.91 13.89 16.75
CA SER A 903 55.81 12.52 17.33
C SER A 903 56.04 12.62 18.84
N ALA A 904 55.36 11.81 19.68
CA ALA A 904 55.61 11.61 21.13
C ALA A 904 55.33 12.82 22.07
N ASP A 905 55.14 12.68 23.40
CA ASP A 905 54.62 11.58 24.26
C ASP A 905 54.46 12.09 25.74
N SER A 906 53.72 11.36 26.57
CA SER A 906 53.78 11.28 28.06
C SER A 906 53.24 12.41 28.96
N GLY A 907 52.84 12.05 30.20
CA GLY A 907 52.64 12.96 31.35
C GLY A 907 51.22 13.11 31.90
N SER A 908 50.52 12.08 32.41
CA SER A 908 50.65 11.46 33.76
C SER A 908 50.17 12.31 34.97
N GLY A 909 49.15 11.82 35.71
CA GLY A 909 48.73 12.31 37.04
C GLY A 909 47.56 11.47 37.60
N ALA A 910 47.59 11.06 38.87
CA ALA A 910 46.64 10.07 39.41
C ALA A 910 46.38 10.19 40.93
N SER A 911 45.14 9.89 41.34
CA SER A 911 44.65 9.48 42.68
C SER A 911 43.12 9.24 42.58
N ASP A 912 42.44 8.15 42.93
CA ASP A 912 42.64 6.97 43.83
C ASP A 912 41.77 7.04 45.12
N VAL A 913 41.35 5.85 45.59
CA VAL A 913 40.50 5.52 46.77
C VAL A 913 39.00 5.92 46.68
N GLY A 914 38.03 5.03 46.93
CA GLY A 914 38.12 3.57 47.16
C GLY A 914 36.85 2.93 47.80
N ASP A 915 36.87 1.60 47.93
CA ASP A 915 36.11 0.72 48.87
C ASP A 915 34.55 0.71 48.78
N THR A 916 33.81 -0.41 48.80
CA THR A 916 33.99 -1.71 49.49
C THR A 916 33.25 -2.87 48.77
N ALA A 917 33.55 -4.12 49.15
CA ALA A 917 32.71 -5.33 48.92
C ALA A 917 32.47 -6.05 50.28
N PRO A 918 31.61 -7.10 50.40
CA PRO A 918 32.08 -8.47 50.08
C PRO A 918 31.03 -9.58 49.74
N GLY A 919 31.52 -10.66 49.10
CA GLY A 919 31.19 -12.07 49.41
C GLY A 919 30.09 -12.80 48.61
N ASP A 920 30.05 -14.15 48.57
CA ASP A 920 31.11 -15.18 48.76
C ASP A 920 30.62 -16.57 48.25
N ALA A 921 31.53 -17.55 48.11
CA ALA A 921 31.37 -18.96 47.65
C ALA A 921 30.99 -19.15 46.15
N GLY A 922 31.41 -20.20 45.42
CA GLY A 922 32.22 -21.40 45.75
C GLY A 922 31.60 -22.66 45.09
N ALA A 923 32.33 -23.67 44.56
CA ALA A 923 33.78 -23.86 44.44
C ALA A 923 34.16 -24.95 43.38
N SER A 924 35.41 -24.86 42.88
CA SER A 924 36.42 -25.94 42.68
C SER A 924 36.26 -27.14 41.70
N GLY A 925 37.37 -27.45 41.00
CA GLY A 925 37.65 -28.69 40.26
C GLY A 925 37.77 -28.46 38.74
N SER A 926 38.91 -28.46 38.03
CA SER A 926 40.29 -29.01 38.13
C SER A 926 40.55 -30.34 37.39
N ASP A 927 41.79 -30.48 36.88
CA ASP A 927 42.37 -31.60 36.10
C ASP A 927 41.90 -31.72 34.62
N ALA A 928 42.73 -32.08 33.62
CA ALA A 928 44.20 -32.09 33.50
C ALA A 928 44.64 -32.10 32.00
N ALA A 929 45.92 -31.85 31.73
CA ALA A 929 46.60 -31.92 30.42
C ALA A 929 47.63 -33.10 30.41
N PRO A 930 48.53 -33.34 29.42
CA PRO A 930 48.87 -32.59 28.19
C PRO A 930 49.20 -33.50 26.94
N ASP A 931 50.16 -33.05 26.10
CA ASP A 931 50.97 -33.76 25.08
C ASP A 931 50.43 -34.02 23.65
N ALA A 932 51.27 -34.12 22.59
CA ALA A 932 52.58 -33.50 22.27
C ALA A 932 53.04 -33.84 20.82
N ALA A 933 53.95 -33.02 20.25
CA ALA A 933 54.75 -33.20 19.02
C ALA A 933 54.01 -33.36 17.66
N ALA A 934 54.35 -32.76 16.50
CA ALA A 934 55.52 -32.03 15.95
C ALA A 934 56.56 -32.84 15.13
N GLY A 935 56.81 -32.40 13.89
CA GLY A 935 58.04 -32.67 13.10
C GLY A 935 57.86 -33.42 11.76
N GLY A 936 58.34 -32.83 10.65
CA GLY A 936 58.43 -33.52 9.35
C GLY A 936 58.63 -32.60 8.14
N GLN A 937 59.86 -32.50 7.61
CA GLN A 937 60.19 -31.83 6.34
C GLN A 937 60.53 -32.90 5.28
N ASP A 938 60.34 -32.62 3.97
CA ASP A 938 61.42 -32.17 3.06
C ASP A 938 60.95 -32.11 1.57
N ARG A 939 61.88 -32.07 0.60
CA ARG A 939 61.75 -31.46 -0.74
C ARG A 939 61.44 -32.37 -1.95
N ALA A 940 60.62 -31.81 -2.85
CA ALA A 940 60.79 -31.63 -4.31
C ALA A 940 61.13 -32.79 -5.28
N ALA A 941 60.38 -32.83 -6.39
CA ALA A 941 60.88 -33.20 -7.73
C ALA A 941 60.07 -32.52 -8.87
N ARG A 942 60.73 -32.25 -10.01
CA ARG A 942 60.15 -31.87 -11.33
C ARG A 942 60.85 -32.74 -12.40
N PRO A 943 60.16 -33.21 -13.45
CA PRO A 943 60.01 -32.45 -14.72
C PRO A 943 58.60 -32.62 -15.35
N GLY A 944 58.22 -32.09 -16.53
CA GLY A 944 58.87 -31.14 -17.45
C GLY A 944 58.33 -31.27 -18.90
N GLY A 945 58.12 -30.14 -19.60
CA GLY A 945 57.55 -30.06 -20.97
C GLY A 945 56.29 -29.18 -20.99
N ALA A 946 56.17 -28.04 -21.68
CA ALA A 946 56.42 -27.65 -23.08
C ALA A 946 55.21 -27.99 -24.02
N GLY A 947 54.52 -27.02 -24.63
CA GLY A 947 54.67 -25.55 -24.53
C GLY A 947 53.85 -24.76 -25.60
N LYS A 948 54.34 -23.56 -25.93
CA LYS A 948 53.85 -22.58 -26.94
C LYS A 948 52.58 -21.76 -26.62
N ARG A 949 52.78 -20.43 -26.54
CA ARG A 949 51.78 -19.38 -26.84
C ARG A 949 51.73 -19.10 -28.36
N PRO A 950 50.79 -18.27 -28.84
CA PRO A 950 51.19 -16.96 -29.39
C PRO A 950 50.51 -15.75 -28.70
N LYS A 951 50.79 -14.52 -29.17
CA LYS A 951 50.30 -13.25 -28.58
C LYS A 951 49.31 -12.52 -29.52
N GLY A 952 48.16 -12.11 -28.96
CA GLY A 952 47.47 -10.82 -29.21
C GLY A 952 47.01 -10.46 -30.65
N PRO A 953 46.59 -9.20 -30.90
CA PRO A 953 46.48 -8.07 -29.96
C PRO A 953 45.08 -7.39 -29.89
N SER A 954 45.01 -6.36 -29.04
CA SER A 954 44.00 -5.29 -28.90
C SER A 954 42.98 -5.02 -30.04
N GLY A 955 41.73 -4.78 -29.66
CA GLY A 955 40.74 -4.02 -30.43
C GLY A 955 39.83 -3.21 -29.50
N LYS A 956 39.47 -1.98 -29.87
CA LYS A 956 38.46 -1.16 -29.18
C LYS A 956 37.13 -1.25 -29.92
N ARG A 957 36.04 -1.51 -29.20
CA ARG A 957 34.81 -0.70 -29.23
C ARG A 957 34.00 -0.97 -27.97
#